data_AF-A0A0H5DQ41-F1
#
_entry.id   AF-A0A0H5DQ41-F1
#
_cell.length_a   1.000
_cell.length_b   1.000
_cell.length_c   1.000
_cell.angle_alpha   90.00
_cell.angle_beta   90.00
_cell.angle_gamma   90.00
#
_symmetry.space_group_name_H-M   'P 1'
#
loop_
_entity.id
_entity.type
_entity.pdbx_description
1 polymer ?
#
loop_
_entity_poly.entity_id
_entity_poly.type
_entity_poly.pdbx_seq_one_letter_code
_entity_poly.pdbx_strand_id
1 'polypeptide(L)'
;MQFISGGPEIPGGLLQAHEEGDVVFFCGAGISLPEGLPSFPELTTALFDRAGVIPDTQQKNAIKLEQLDRAIDLLERRTAGGRRTVRQHLPDLLCPANLRHKVAPTHTALLALATSKVGKVRLVTTNFDRLFENVCIYEDRVVEPFYAPLLPVPKSKLNGLVYLHGLIRENPTDEELDQLILSSGDFGRAYLTERWASQFVTDLFKKFTVCFVGYSINDPVLRYLMDAFAADKLDGEPATQAYAFAGYKEGERKNVMNEWDAKNVVPILYRYKDRDHTALHSTLQAWADYHREGIRGKEQFVTKYASLKPMLSTAEDNFVGRVLWAISDTTGIPAKCFADLDPPPPIEWLDVILEQSINADLLPTDHNQKEEDDTYNRYNLLSRPHSSYPGAWTSPLLPLWASPLDRIAEHLSKWLCRHLENPKLLYWIQNSGGRLHHRFRKMIEVRLHKLPKEIQVYWSLILAGRCAHPTPEYSFFDWESRYRKEGMHLGLTEEFCQIYSPRVRLNPSFKDNRIPTNSPLDSQILLGLLEPHYSLSQLRNIPGWKGDLPKLLEKASSLLLDALNIMQELGKADELKDLSYISQPYIHDSKQNHRYQDWTALIELTRDAWLEAAQISPTKASLTAQSWYNQAFPVFKRLAFFAATHTKVVAPKMALAWLTMDDQRWLWSVETQPEVLRLILAIAPELSKNQWNKLEKLILKGPPKFLYSDNLNGGEWARIVDYSIAVRLAKAKASKVLLCAKAQAKLDEISKKYPKWDLYDEAFETSVRFSYGGGSPFAKKPVPQSVSELVDWLLKHPAPEWGEEDEWQDICENNLDLSLQVLSKLSQMNQWLPYRWKEALSGWYKDKELTARSWEKVSALLTSAPDKLIKEISHSLSWYLDRAAAALLIEEKEQFTTICCKILESEISHSWVCSKDQIHSAINHTLGITAQAVIKWVFKDNPSDCQGIKEPMRTLLTKLCDMQIDSYRYARLQLASNSIALFRLDPDWTKVNLLPLFSWTQVQVEVVNTWVGFLSAARDYLPLLEELKAEFLATSAHLNQIGEYAESYASLLTWVSLQPQDSFSNSELQEASANLGKEGLCASLGTIRSFLMSFEANGSTTQKENFWKNRVEPYFQKIWPKAKALIIDPRISDILAEICILADNQFSEAFKLMKSWLVKTTSCEIAIHRLSGSKICSKFPAESLEFLDHIVSNSLSNLKRDLSLCLDEILESESTFASDARFKRLDTIAKKQKL
;
A
#
# COMPACT_ATOMS: atom_id res chain seq x y z
N MET A 1 -8.27 -6.27 -20.93
CA MET A 1 -9.64 -6.58 -20.45
C MET A 1 -10.49 -7.07 -21.61
N GLN A 2 -11.12 -8.23 -21.43
CA GLN A 2 -12.03 -8.83 -22.40
C GLN A 2 -13.48 -8.63 -21.95
N PHE A 3 -14.38 -8.27 -22.87
CA PHE A 3 -15.79 -7.97 -22.54
C PHE A 3 -16.75 -9.13 -22.78
N ILE A 4 -16.43 -10.00 -23.74
CA ILE A 4 -17.21 -11.19 -24.09
C ILE A 4 -16.24 -12.37 -24.21
N SER A 5 -16.72 -13.59 -23.94
CA SER A 5 -15.88 -14.78 -24.09
C SER A 5 -15.40 -14.94 -25.54
N GLY A 6 -14.10 -15.19 -25.72
CA GLY A 6 -13.48 -15.32 -27.05
C GLY A 6 -13.38 -14.02 -27.87
N GLY A 7 -13.82 -12.86 -27.34
CA GLY A 7 -13.69 -11.56 -27.99
C GLY A 7 -12.29 -10.93 -27.89
N PRO A 8 -12.00 -9.86 -28.64
CA PRO A 8 -10.74 -9.10 -28.49
C PRO A 8 -10.50 -8.62 -27.05
N GLU A 9 -9.27 -8.76 -26.58
CA GLU A 9 -8.84 -8.21 -25.30
C GLU A 9 -8.35 -6.77 -25.46
N ILE A 10 -9.08 -5.82 -24.88
CA ILE A 10 -8.75 -4.40 -25.00
C ILE A 10 -7.63 -4.02 -24.02
N PRO A 11 -6.50 -3.44 -24.48
CA PRO A 11 -5.37 -3.06 -23.62
C PRO A 11 -5.73 -1.99 -22.60
N GLY A 12 -5.18 -2.08 -21.39
CA GLY A 12 -5.43 -1.13 -20.31
C GLY A 12 -5.15 0.33 -20.69
N GLY A 13 -4.06 0.59 -21.43
CA GLY A 13 -3.70 1.93 -21.89
C GLY A 13 -4.75 2.58 -22.82
N LEU A 14 -5.35 1.80 -23.73
CA LEU A 14 -6.44 2.29 -24.58
C LEU A 14 -7.70 2.62 -23.76
N LEU A 15 -8.00 1.81 -22.75
CA LEU A 15 -9.14 2.05 -21.86
C LEU A 15 -8.94 3.28 -20.98
N GLN A 16 -7.71 3.53 -20.54
CA GLN A 16 -7.35 4.73 -19.80
C GLN A 16 -7.54 5.98 -20.67
N ALA A 17 -6.95 6.00 -21.87
CA ALA A 17 -7.10 7.12 -22.80
C ALA A 17 -8.57 7.36 -23.16
N HIS A 18 -9.38 6.29 -23.27
CA HIS A 18 -10.81 6.39 -23.53
C HIS A 18 -11.56 7.11 -22.41
N GLU A 19 -11.26 6.78 -21.14
CA GLU A 19 -11.86 7.43 -19.97
C GLU A 19 -11.45 8.89 -19.78
N GLU A 20 -10.23 9.27 -20.23
CA GLU A 20 -9.77 10.67 -20.31
C GLU A 20 -10.46 11.44 -21.44
N GLY A 21 -11.12 10.70 -22.34
CA GLY A 21 -11.76 11.21 -23.53
C GLY A 21 -10.79 11.36 -24.71
N ASP A 22 -9.51 11.01 -24.56
CA ASP A 22 -8.40 11.27 -25.48
C ASP A 22 -8.21 10.24 -26.60
N VAL A 23 -9.20 9.36 -26.77
CA VAL A 23 -9.27 8.40 -27.89
C VAL A 23 -10.08 8.98 -29.04
N VAL A 24 -9.54 8.83 -30.25
CA VAL A 24 -10.27 9.01 -31.50
C VAL A 24 -10.49 7.65 -32.14
N PHE A 25 -11.75 7.32 -32.42
CA PHE A 25 -12.09 6.11 -33.17
C PHE A 25 -12.05 6.40 -34.67
N PHE A 26 -11.21 5.65 -35.38
CA PHE A 26 -11.03 5.74 -36.82
C PHE A 26 -11.69 4.52 -37.48
N CYS A 27 -12.75 4.76 -38.24
CA CYS A 27 -13.70 3.72 -38.68
C CYS A 27 -13.65 3.50 -40.20
N GLY A 28 -13.30 2.28 -40.62
CA GLY A 28 -13.19 1.85 -42.01
C GLY A 28 -14.36 0.99 -42.49
N ALA A 29 -14.30 0.51 -43.73
CA ALA A 29 -15.42 -0.18 -44.37
C ALA A 29 -15.87 -1.46 -43.64
N GLY A 30 -14.97 -2.08 -42.87
CA GLY A 30 -15.26 -3.30 -42.11
C GLY A 30 -16.39 -3.15 -41.08
N ILE A 31 -16.66 -1.95 -40.58
CA ILE A 31 -17.76 -1.74 -39.62
C ILE A 31 -19.15 -1.81 -40.27
N SER A 32 -19.22 -1.61 -41.58
CA SER A 32 -20.45 -1.57 -42.37
C SER A 32 -20.80 -2.93 -43.01
N LEU A 33 -19.90 -3.92 -42.96
CA LEU A 33 -20.12 -5.26 -43.50
C LEU A 33 -21.35 -5.99 -42.92
N PRO A 34 -21.62 -5.97 -41.59
CA PRO A 34 -22.82 -6.64 -41.03
C PRO A 34 -24.14 -6.07 -41.56
N GLU A 35 -24.11 -4.84 -42.08
CA GLU A 35 -25.28 -4.17 -42.64
C GLU A 35 -25.53 -4.52 -44.11
N GLY A 36 -24.65 -5.33 -44.71
CA GLY A 36 -24.75 -5.80 -46.10
C GLY A 36 -24.07 -4.89 -47.13
N LEU A 37 -23.23 -3.95 -46.67
CA LEU A 37 -22.46 -3.08 -47.57
C LEU A 37 -21.19 -3.79 -48.07
N PRO A 38 -20.78 -3.57 -49.34
CA PRO A 38 -19.63 -4.25 -49.92
C PRO A 38 -18.31 -3.76 -49.33
N SER A 39 -17.35 -4.67 -49.19
CA SER A 39 -15.94 -4.32 -48.95
C SER A 39 -15.34 -3.58 -50.15
N PHE A 40 -14.19 -2.91 -49.99
CA PHE A 40 -13.54 -2.17 -51.08
C PHE A 40 -13.24 -3.03 -52.34
N PRO A 41 -12.78 -4.30 -52.23
CA PRO A 41 -12.67 -5.20 -53.39
C PRO A 41 -14.02 -5.47 -54.05
N GLU A 42 -15.06 -5.78 -53.27
CA GLU A 42 -16.41 -6.07 -53.78
C GLU A 42 -17.04 -4.84 -54.44
N LEU A 43 -16.83 -3.65 -53.88
CA LEU A 43 -17.24 -2.38 -54.48
C LEU A 43 -16.57 -2.17 -55.83
N THR A 44 -15.26 -2.44 -55.93
CA THR A 44 -14.52 -2.33 -57.18
C THR A 44 -15.11 -3.24 -58.25
N THR A 45 -15.34 -4.52 -57.93
CA THR A 45 -15.98 -5.47 -58.86
C THR A 45 -17.39 -5.02 -59.26
N ALA A 46 -18.22 -4.61 -58.30
CA ALA A 46 -19.57 -4.12 -58.57
C ALA A 46 -19.59 -2.87 -59.45
N LEU A 47 -18.60 -1.99 -59.35
CA LEU A 47 -18.45 -0.82 -60.22
C LEU A 47 -18.10 -1.21 -61.66
N PHE A 48 -17.21 -2.19 -61.86
CA PHE A 48 -16.92 -2.72 -63.21
C PHE A 48 -18.17 -3.35 -63.85
N ASP A 49 -18.93 -4.12 -63.06
CA ASP A 49 -20.15 -4.77 -63.51
C ASP A 49 -21.25 -3.75 -63.87
N ARG A 50 -21.49 -2.75 -63.00
CA ARG A 50 -22.47 -1.67 -63.23
C ARG A 50 -22.09 -0.77 -64.41
N ALA A 51 -20.80 -0.46 -64.58
CA ALA A 51 -20.30 0.30 -65.71
C ALA A 51 -20.32 -0.51 -67.03
N GLY A 52 -20.55 -1.83 -66.97
CA GLY A 52 -20.56 -2.71 -68.13
C GLY A 52 -19.18 -2.87 -68.80
N VAL A 53 -18.10 -2.67 -68.05
CA VAL A 53 -16.72 -2.68 -68.57
C VAL A 53 -16.01 -3.96 -68.15
N ILE A 54 -15.57 -4.75 -69.13
CA ILE A 54 -14.73 -5.93 -68.86
C ILE A 54 -13.28 -5.47 -68.60
N PRO A 55 -12.68 -5.84 -67.45
CA PRO A 55 -11.31 -5.43 -67.11
C PRO A 55 -10.28 -5.88 -68.16
N ASP A 56 -9.43 -4.96 -68.62
CA ASP A 56 -8.27 -5.30 -69.48
C ASP A 56 -7.10 -5.92 -68.68
N THR A 57 -6.01 -6.26 -69.37
CA THR A 57 -4.83 -6.89 -68.76
C THR A 57 -4.21 -6.05 -67.65
N GLN A 58 -4.22 -4.71 -67.77
CA GLN A 58 -3.66 -3.81 -66.74
C GLN A 58 -4.59 -3.73 -65.53
N GLN A 59 -5.90 -3.60 -65.75
CA GLN A 59 -6.92 -3.58 -64.70
C GLN A 59 -6.97 -4.92 -63.95
N LYS A 60 -6.91 -6.06 -64.65
CA LYS A 60 -6.84 -7.40 -64.04
C LYS A 60 -5.59 -7.57 -63.17
N ASN A 61 -4.44 -7.07 -63.63
CA ASN A 61 -3.21 -7.11 -62.82
C ASN A 61 -3.32 -6.21 -61.59
N ALA A 62 -3.91 -5.01 -61.71
CA ALA A 62 -4.13 -4.12 -60.57
C ALA A 62 -5.05 -4.77 -59.51
N ILE A 63 -6.16 -5.38 -59.93
CA ILE A 63 -7.07 -6.11 -59.04
C ILE A 63 -6.36 -7.31 -58.38
N LYS A 64 -5.56 -8.06 -59.14
CA LYS A 64 -4.80 -9.23 -58.63
C LYS A 64 -3.74 -8.85 -57.60
N LEU A 65 -3.16 -7.64 -57.71
CA LEU A 65 -2.18 -7.09 -56.76
C LEU A 65 -2.84 -6.30 -55.62
N GLU A 66 -4.16 -6.37 -55.47
CA GLU A 66 -4.94 -5.60 -54.48
C GLU A 66 -4.78 -4.06 -54.59
N GLN A 67 -4.36 -3.56 -55.75
CA GLN A 67 -4.26 -2.12 -56.06
C GLN A 67 -5.61 -1.61 -56.59
N LEU A 68 -6.63 -1.68 -55.73
CA LEU A 68 -8.02 -1.43 -56.09
C LEU A 68 -8.30 0.04 -56.45
N ASP A 69 -7.67 0.98 -55.75
CA ASP A 69 -7.69 2.42 -56.04
C ASP A 69 -7.20 2.74 -57.46
N ARG A 70 -6.14 2.05 -57.90
CA ARG A 70 -5.59 2.16 -59.26
C ARG A 70 -6.50 1.51 -60.29
N ALA A 71 -7.15 0.40 -59.95
CA ALA A 71 -8.12 -0.25 -60.84
C ALA A 71 -9.32 0.67 -61.12
N ILE A 72 -9.82 1.37 -60.10
CA ILE A 72 -10.89 2.37 -60.23
C ILE A 72 -10.41 3.57 -61.07
N ASP A 73 -9.19 4.09 -60.85
CA ASP A 73 -8.66 5.20 -61.65
C ASP A 73 -8.56 4.86 -63.15
N LEU A 74 -8.16 3.62 -63.46
CA LEU A 74 -8.15 3.11 -64.83
C LEU A 74 -9.58 2.95 -65.41
N LEU A 75 -10.56 2.59 -64.59
CA LEU A 75 -11.97 2.51 -65.00
C LEU A 75 -12.55 3.90 -65.30
N GLU A 76 -12.29 4.89 -64.43
CA GLU A 76 -12.75 6.27 -64.59
C GLU A 76 -12.20 6.90 -65.89
N ARG A 77 -10.96 6.60 -66.27
CA ARG A 77 -10.35 7.13 -67.51
C ARG A 77 -10.88 6.49 -68.80
N ARG A 78 -11.32 5.23 -68.72
CA ARG A 78 -11.68 4.42 -69.90
C ARG A 78 -13.16 4.48 -70.25
N THR A 79 -14.02 4.72 -69.27
CA THR A 79 -15.48 4.73 -69.44
C THR A 79 -15.95 5.96 -70.23
N ALA A 80 -16.92 5.80 -71.14
CA ALA A 80 -17.52 6.93 -71.85
C ALA A 80 -18.31 7.82 -70.87
N GLY A 81 -18.00 9.13 -70.83
CA GLY A 81 -18.44 10.05 -69.78
C GLY A 81 -17.53 10.10 -68.55
N GLY A 82 -16.42 9.34 -68.58
CA GLY A 82 -15.31 9.42 -67.66
C GLY A 82 -15.69 9.10 -66.21
N ARG A 83 -15.06 9.84 -65.29
CA ARG A 83 -15.30 9.74 -63.84
C ARG A 83 -16.78 9.89 -63.45
N ARG A 84 -17.54 10.80 -64.08
CA ARG A 84 -18.93 11.11 -63.70
C ARG A 84 -19.84 9.88 -63.83
N THR A 85 -19.78 9.19 -64.97
CA THR A 85 -20.60 8.00 -65.23
C THR A 85 -20.33 6.89 -64.21
N VAL A 86 -19.07 6.66 -63.86
CA VAL A 86 -18.69 5.61 -62.90
C VAL A 86 -19.21 5.95 -61.50
N ARG A 87 -19.09 7.21 -61.07
CA ARG A 87 -19.50 7.64 -59.72
C ARG A 87 -21.00 7.74 -59.50
N GLN A 88 -21.79 7.95 -60.56
CA GLN A 88 -23.26 7.91 -60.48
C GLN A 88 -23.81 6.55 -60.03
N HIS A 89 -23.01 5.47 -60.13
CA HIS A 89 -23.40 4.16 -59.62
C HIS A 89 -23.11 3.96 -58.12
N LEU A 90 -22.35 4.85 -57.46
CA LEU A 90 -22.01 4.72 -56.03
C LEU A 90 -23.22 4.81 -55.09
N PRO A 91 -24.16 5.77 -55.24
CA PRO A 91 -25.31 5.87 -54.34
C PRO A 91 -26.17 4.60 -54.32
N ASP A 92 -26.33 3.95 -55.48
CA ASP A 92 -27.09 2.70 -55.59
C ASP A 92 -26.42 1.52 -54.87
N LEU A 93 -25.08 1.51 -54.82
CA LEU A 93 -24.29 0.42 -54.23
C LEU A 93 -24.06 0.61 -52.73
N LEU A 94 -23.88 1.86 -52.28
CA LEU A 94 -23.48 2.20 -50.92
C LEU A 94 -24.59 2.80 -50.06
N CYS A 95 -25.69 3.25 -50.67
CA CYS A 95 -26.85 3.81 -49.97
C CYS A 95 -28.16 3.15 -50.43
N PRO A 96 -28.27 1.80 -50.38
CA PRO A 96 -29.49 1.11 -50.78
C PRO A 96 -30.68 1.51 -49.90
N ALA A 97 -31.90 1.47 -50.47
CA ALA A 97 -33.10 2.00 -49.84
C ALA A 97 -33.42 1.40 -48.46
N ASN A 98 -33.04 0.14 -48.21
CA ASN A 98 -33.21 -0.55 -46.93
C ASN A 98 -32.32 -0.01 -45.79
N LEU A 99 -31.30 0.79 -46.10
CA LEU A 99 -30.38 1.36 -45.10
C LEU A 99 -30.71 2.82 -44.74
N ARG A 100 -31.66 3.48 -45.42
CA ARG A 100 -31.96 4.93 -45.23
C ARG A 100 -32.39 5.31 -43.81
N HIS A 101 -32.95 4.39 -43.04
CA HIS A 101 -33.38 4.60 -41.65
C HIS A 101 -32.86 3.52 -40.70
N LYS A 102 -31.86 2.76 -41.13
CA LYS A 102 -31.35 1.65 -40.32
C LYS A 102 -30.44 2.18 -39.23
N VAL A 103 -30.73 1.79 -37.99
CA VAL A 103 -29.91 2.06 -36.80
C VAL A 103 -29.03 0.84 -36.58
N ALA A 104 -27.78 0.93 -37.03
CA ALA A 104 -26.84 -0.17 -36.93
C ALA A 104 -26.28 -0.27 -35.49
N PRO A 105 -26.33 -1.45 -34.83
CA PRO A 105 -25.84 -1.62 -33.46
C PRO A 105 -24.36 -1.27 -33.29
N THR A 106 -23.51 -1.64 -34.24
CA THR A 106 -22.07 -1.32 -34.24
C THR A 106 -21.82 0.19 -34.32
N HIS A 107 -22.60 0.90 -35.15
CA HIS A 107 -22.47 2.36 -35.30
C HIS A 107 -22.95 3.08 -34.04
N THR A 108 -24.03 2.59 -33.43
CA THR A 108 -24.52 3.05 -32.12
C THR A 108 -23.44 2.89 -31.04
N ALA A 109 -22.81 1.72 -30.99
CA ALA A 109 -21.74 1.43 -30.05
C ALA A 109 -20.51 2.35 -30.25
N LEU A 110 -20.03 2.49 -31.49
CA LEU A 110 -18.88 3.34 -31.80
C LEU A 110 -19.16 4.82 -31.53
N LEU A 111 -20.36 5.31 -31.84
CA LEU A 111 -20.75 6.69 -31.53
C LEU A 111 -20.79 6.92 -30.02
N ALA A 112 -21.33 5.96 -29.25
CA ALA A 112 -21.34 6.03 -27.79
C ALA A 112 -19.92 5.99 -27.20
N LEU A 113 -19.01 5.17 -27.74
CA LEU A 113 -17.62 5.10 -27.32
C LEU A 113 -16.82 6.36 -27.70
N ALA A 114 -17.08 6.94 -28.87
CA ALA A 114 -16.43 8.17 -29.30
C ALA A 114 -16.94 9.43 -28.58
N THR A 115 -17.98 9.31 -27.74
CA THR A 115 -18.52 10.43 -26.95
C THR A 115 -17.88 10.46 -25.57
N SER A 116 -17.16 11.54 -25.25
CA SER A 116 -16.58 11.73 -23.92
C SER A 116 -17.64 12.09 -22.86
N LYS A 117 -17.28 12.01 -21.57
CA LYS A 117 -18.15 12.41 -20.44
C LYS A 117 -18.65 13.86 -20.51
N VAL A 118 -17.89 14.73 -21.17
CA VAL A 118 -18.26 16.15 -21.38
C VAL A 118 -19.15 16.33 -22.62
N GLY A 119 -19.56 15.23 -23.27
CA GLY A 119 -20.40 15.24 -24.46
C GLY A 119 -19.68 15.55 -25.77
N LYS A 120 -18.33 15.59 -25.78
CA LYS A 120 -17.57 15.81 -27.03
C LYS A 120 -17.45 14.52 -27.82
N VAL A 121 -17.77 14.55 -29.11
CA VAL A 121 -17.65 13.39 -30.03
C VAL A 121 -16.32 13.44 -30.78
N ARG A 122 -15.58 12.33 -30.81
CA ARG A 122 -14.27 12.22 -31.48
C ARG A 122 -14.26 10.98 -32.40
N LEU A 123 -14.96 11.07 -33.53
CA LEU A 123 -15.06 9.97 -34.50
C LEU A 123 -14.64 10.42 -35.89
N VAL A 124 -13.79 9.62 -36.52
CA VAL A 124 -13.36 9.81 -37.92
C VAL A 124 -13.76 8.57 -38.71
N THR A 125 -14.33 8.75 -39.89
CA THR A 125 -14.65 7.64 -40.79
C THR A 125 -14.20 7.91 -42.22
N THR A 126 -13.81 6.84 -42.91
CA THR A 126 -13.54 6.83 -44.36
C THR A 126 -14.70 6.25 -45.15
N ASN A 127 -15.82 5.91 -44.49
CA ASN A 127 -16.99 5.35 -45.13
C ASN A 127 -17.87 6.47 -45.71
N PHE A 128 -18.52 6.17 -46.83
CA PHE A 128 -19.38 7.11 -47.53
C PHE A 128 -20.86 7.01 -47.12
N ASP A 129 -21.21 6.01 -46.32
CA ASP A 129 -22.58 5.69 -45.92
C ASP A 129 -23.12 6.63 -44.82
N ARG A 130 -24.44 6.60 -44.63
CA ARG A 130 -25.17 7.48 -43.70
C ARG A 130 -25.52 6.79 -42.38
N LEU A 131 -24.89 5.67 -42.04
CA LEU A 131 -25.30 4.89 -40.87
C LEU A 131 -25.08 5.66 -39.55
N PHE A 132 -24.01 6.45 -39.43
CA PHE A 132 -23.80 7.33 -38.27
C PHE A 132 -24.84 8.47 -38.20
N GLU A 133 -25.15 9.11 -39.34
CA GLU A 133 -26.20 10.15 -39.41
C GLU A 133 -27.56 9.60 -38.96
N ASN A 134 -27.91 8.39 -39.39
CA ASN A 134 -29.15 7.73 -38.98
C ASN A 134 -29.22 7.49 -37.47
N VAL A 135 -28.10 7.08 -36.86
CA VAL A 135 -28.00 6.89 -35.41
C VAL A 135 -28.15 8.24 -34.69
N CYS A 136 -27.50 9.31 -35.16
CA CYS A 136 -27.63 10.65 -34.58
C CYS A 136 -29.08 11.15 -34.61
N ILE A 137 -29.78 10.95 -35.73
CA ILE A 137 -31.20 11.31 -35.87
C ILE A 137 -32.08 10.48 -34.94
N TYR A 138 -31.84 9.18 -34.84
CA TYR A 138 -32.64 8.28 -34.02
C TYR A 138 -32.48 8.55 -32.51
N GLU A 139 -31.26 8.84 -32.06
CA GLU A 139 -30.97 9.15 -30.65
C GLU A 139 -31.19 10.63 -30.28
N ASP A 140 -31.69 11.47 -31.21
CA ASP A 140 -31.84 12.93 -31.06
C ASP A 140 -30.54 13.62 -30.57
N ARG A 141 -29.40 13.15 -31.09
CA ARG A 141 -28.07 13.68 -30.75
C ARG A 141 -27.66 14.78 -31.73
N VAL A 142 -27.34 15.94 -31.19
CA VAL A 142 -26.74 17.04 -31.95
C VAL A 142 -25.22 16.83 -32.02
N VAL A 143 -24.75 16.24 -33.12
CA VAL A 143 -23.32 16.06 -33.41
C VAL A 143 -22.98 16.88 -34.65
N GLU A 144 -21.90 17.66 -34.61
CA GLU A 144 -21.45 18.48 -35.74
C GLU A 144 -20.72 17.59 -36.77
N PRO A 145 -21.20 17.50 -38.03
CA PRO A 145 -20.53 16.70 -39.05
C PRO A 145 -19.55 17.56 -39.87
N PHE A 146 -18.35 17.04 -40.11
CA PHE A 146 -17.32 17.66 -40.92
C PHE A 146 -17.03 16.81 -42.16
N TYR A 147 -16.96 17.45 -43.32
CA TYR A 147 -16.78 16.79 -44.60
C TYR A 147 -15.51 17.29 -45.28
N ALA A 148 -14.66 16.36 -45.73
CA ALA A 148 -13.53 16.71 -46.57
C ALA A 148 -13.97 17.52 -47.81
N PRO A 149 -13.19 18.52 -48.27
CA PRO A 149 -11.87 18.94 -47.76
C PRO A 149 -11.94 19.91 -46.55
N LEU A 150 -13.13 20.30 -46.09
CA LEU A 150 -13.36 21.24 -45.00
C LEU A 150 -13.29 20.53 -43.64
N LEU A 151 -12.06 20.23 -43.21
CA LEU A 151 -11.78 19.52 -41.97
C LEU A 151 -11.51 20.48 -40.79
N PRO A 152 -11.89 20.11 -39.56
CA PRO A 152 -11.52 20.87 -38.38
C PRO A 152 -10.04 20.67 -38.08
N VAL A 153 -9.40 21.67 -37.47
CA VAL A 153 -8.01 21.50 -37.00
C VAL A 153 -8.03 20.64 -35.73
N PRO A 154 -7.41 19.44 -35.72
CA PRO A 154 -7.48 18.51 -34.59
C PRO A 154 -6.49 18.93 -33.48
N LYS A 155 -6.78 20.08 -32.84
CA LYS A 155 -6.19 20.51 -31.55
C LYS A 155 -7.08 20.01 -30.40
N SER A 156 -6.97 20.61 -29.21
CA SER A 156 -7.78 20.30 -28.00
C SER A 156 -9.30 20.50 -28.12
N LYS A 157 -9.82 20.84 -29.31
CA LYS A 157 -11.22 21.18 -29.59
C LYS A 157 -11.94 20.21 -30.53
N LEU A 158 -11.32 19.11 -30.98
CA LEU A 158 -12.01 18.16 -31.86
C LEU A 158 -13.31 17.68 -31.20
N ASN A 159 -14.43 18.02 -31.83
CA ASN A 159 -15.78 17.70 -31.38
C ASN A 159 -16.68 17.58 -32.61
N GLY A 160 -16.88 16.37 -33.11
CA GLY A 160 -17.75 16.09 -34.24
C GLY A 160 -17.44 14.77 -34.92
N LEU A 161 -18.22 14.50 -35.96
CA LEU A 161 -18.11 13.34 -36.83
C LEU A 161 -17.39 13.75 -38.12
N VAL A 162 -16.20 13.22 -38.36
CA VAL A 162 -15.38 13.61 -39.52
C VAL A 162 -15.43 12.56 -40.62
N TYR A 163 -15.94 12.94 -41.78
CA TYR A 163 -15.95 12.15 -43.01
C TYR A 163 -14.72 12.48 -43.86
N LEU A 164 -13.62 11.76 -43.64
CA LEU A 164 -12.33 12.06 -44.25
C LEU A 164 -12.32 11.87 -45.79
N HIS A 165 -13.14 10.96 -46.30
CA HIS A 165 -13.27 10.70 -47.74
C HIS A 165 -14.53 11.32 -48.37
N GLY A 166 -15.31 12.07 -47.59
CA GLY A 166 -16.61 12.63 -48.00
C GLY A 166 -17.80 11.73 -47.65
N LEU A 167 -19.01 12.27 -47.82
CA LEU A 167 -20.29 11.63 -47.50
C LEU A 167 -21.19 11.62 -48.75
N ILE A 168 -21.86 10.50 -49.01
CA ILE A 168 -22.93 10.44 -50.04
C ILE A 168 -24.22 10.98 -49.43
N ARG A 169 -24.69 12.12 -49.95
CA ARG A 169 -25.98 12.73 -49.56
C ARG A 169 -27.17 11.96 -50.12
N GLU A 170 -28.35 12.27 -49.62
CA GLU A 170 -29.62 11.60 -49.98
C GLU A 170 -29.97 11.74 -51.46
N ASN A 171 -29.65 12.89 -52.07
CA ASN A 171 -29.70 13.16 -53.50
C ASN A 171 -28.40 13.87 -53.91
N PRO A 172 -27.32 13.14 -54.20
CA PRO A 172 -26.02 13.74 -54.44
C PRO A 172 -25.96 14.37 -55.83
N THR A 173 -25.33 15.54 -55.93
CA THR A 173 -25.02 16.16 -57.23
C THR A 173 -23.74 15.58 -57.82
N ASP A 174 -23.54 15.70 -59.14
CA ASP A 174 -22.31 15.23 -59.81
C ASP A 174 -21.04 15.88 -59.24
N GLU A 175 -21.13 17.14 -58.79
CA GLU A 175 -20.01 17.86 -58.16
C GLU A 175 -19.66 17.29 -56.78
N GLU A 176 -20.66 16.90 -55.98
CA GLU A 176 -20.46 16.28 -54.67
C GLU A 176 -19.83 14.88 -54.81
N LEU A 177 -20.23 14.12 -55.83
CA LEU A 177 -19.63 12.81 -56.11
C LEU A 177 -18.17 12.93 -56.57
N ASP A 178 -17.79 13.99 -57.28
CA ASP A 178 -16.41 14.23 -57.73
C ASP A 178 -15.45 14.63 -56.59
N GLN A 179 -16.01 15.11 -55.46
CA GLN A 179 -15.25 15.45 -54.26
C GLN A 179 -14.87 14.22 -53.41
N LEU A 180 -15.49 13.06 -53.64
CA LEU A 180 -15.18 11.83 -52.91
C LEU A 180 -13.77 11.30 -53.22
N ILE A 181 -13.10 10.74 -52.21
CA ILE A 181 -11.80 10.08 -52.38
C ILE A 181 -12.00 8.61 -52.66
N LEU A 182 -11.83 8.19 -53.92
CA LEU A 182 -12.03 6.80 -54.34
C LEU A 182 -10.89 6.25 -55.20
N SER A 183 -10.37 7.04 -56.14
CA SER A 183 -9.34 6.59 -57.08
C SER A 183 -7.94 6.96 -56.64
N SER A 184 -6.91 6.32 -57.20
CA SER A 184 -5.51 6.67 -56.90
C SER A 184 -5.18 8.14 -57.20
N GLY A 185 -5.89 8.77 -58.15
CA GLY A 185 -5.79 10.20 -58.42
C GLY A 185 -6.30 11.07 -57.26
N ASP A 186 -7.39 10.67 -56.61
CA ASP A 186 -7.91 11.40 -55.44
C ASP A 186 -7.02 11.23 -54.22
N PHE A 187 -6.53 10.01 -53.97
CA PHE A 187 -5.59 9.76 -52.88
C PHE A 187 -4.32 10.60 -53.07
N GLY A 188 -3.77 10.64 -54.29
CA GLY A 188 -2.64 11.50 -54.62
C GLY A 188 -2.93 12.99 -54.38
N ARG A 189 -4.10 13.47 -54.80
CA ARG A 189 -4.52 14.86 -54.59
C ARG A 189 -4.63 15.19 -53.10
N ALA A 190 -5.36 14.39 -52.33
CA ALA A 190 -5.67 14.66 -50.92
C ALA A 190 -4.48 14.48 -49.96
N TYR A 191 -3.69 13.41 -50.14
CA TYR A 191 -2.60 13.06 -49.23
C TYR A 191 -1.23 13.61 -49.64
N LEU A 192 -0.95 13.76 -50.94
CA LEU A 192 0.39 14.13 -51.43
C LEU A 192 0.46 15.57 -51.94
N THR A 193 -0.48 15.98 -52.80
CA THR A 193 -0.45 17.29 -53.47
C THR A 193 -1.03 18.41 -52.60
N GLU A 194 -2.29 18.29 -52.19
CA GLU A 194 -2.98 19.29 -51.36
C GLU A 194 -2.74 19.09 -49.86
N ARG A 195 -2.36 17.87 -49.47
CA ARG A 195 -1.89 17.47 -48.12
C ARG A 195 -2.85 17.72 -46.96
N TRP A 196 -4.06 18.22 -47.17
CA TRP A 196 -5.02 18.46 -46.09
C TRP A 196 -5.37 17.17 -45.33
N ALA A 197 -5.42 16.01 -46.02
CA ALA A 197 -5.73 14.73 -45.37
C ALA A 197 -4.54 14.26 -44.50
N SER A 198 -3.33 14.33 -45.03
CA SER A 198 -2.11 13.98 -44.30
C SER A 198 -1.90 14.90 -43.09
N GLN A 199 -2.09 16.21 -43.25
CA GLN A 199 -1.94 17.18 -42.16
C GLN A 199 -2.97 16.96 -41.06
N PHE A 200 -4.23 16.72 -41.41
CA PHE A 200 -5.27 16.38 -40.42
C PHE A 200 -4.89 15.14 -39.61
N VAL A 201 -4.44 14.07 -40.27
CA VAL A 201 -4.11 12.83 -39.57
C VAL A 201 -2.84 12.99 -38.73
N THR A 202 -1.78 13.60 -39.27
CA THR A 202 -0.55 13.86 -38.51
C THR A 202 -0.83 14.68 -37.23
N ASP A 203 -1.62 15.74 -37.32
CA ASP A 203 -2.00 16.54 -36.15
C ASP A 203 -2.81 15.73 -35.12
N LEU A 204 -3.63 14.78 -35.60
CA LEU A 204 -4.44 13.90 -34.75
C LEU A 204 -3.55 12.92 -33.96
N PHE A 205 -2.55 12.31 -34.59
CA PHE A 205 -1.58 11.40 -33.94
C PHE A 205 -0.61 12.12 -32.97
N LYS A 206 -0.49 13.45 -33.07
CA LYS A 206 0.30 14.24 -32.11
C LYS A 206 -0.42 14.50 -30.79
N LYS A 207 -1.76 14.37 -30.75
CA LYS A 207 -2.58 14.80 -29.60
C LYS A 207 -3.51 13.73 -29.05
N PHE A 208 -3.91 12.75 -29.86
CA PHE A 208 -4.91 11.77 -29.48
C PHE A 208 -4.42 10.36 -29.73
N THR A 209 -4.80 9.46 -28.82
CA THR A 209 -4.63 8.01 -29.05
C THR A 209 -5.59 7.57 -30.14
N VAL A 210 -5.08 6.95 -31.20
CA VAL A 210 -5.91 6.54 -32.36
C VAL A 210 -6.26 5.07 -32.28
N CYS A 211 -7.55 4.74 -32.44
CA CYS A 211 -8.03 3.36 -32.47
C CYS A 211 -8.70 3.05 -33.82
N PHE A 212 -8.04 2.23 -34.63
CA PHE A 212 -8.56 1.77 -35.93
C PHE A 212 -9.52 0.59 -35.77
N VAL A 213 -10.70 0.72 -36.36
CA VAL A 213 -11.76 -0.30 -36.36
C VAL A 213 -12.22 -0.57 -37.79
N GLY A 214 -12.24 -1.84 -38.21
CA GLY A 214 -12.72 -2.24 -39.52
C GLY A 214 -11.75 -1.96 -40.68
N TYR A 215 -10.44 -1.93 -40.40
CA TYR A 215 -9.38 -1.78 -41.41
C TYR A 215 -8.63 -3.10 -41.67
N SER A 216 -8.18 -3.27 -42.91
CA SER A 216 -7.21 -4.30 -43.30
C SER A 216 -5.81 -3.72 -43.35
N ILE A 217 -4.78 -4.54 -43.10
CA ILE A 217 -3.39 -4.10 -43.21
C ILE A 217 -3.02 -3.64 -44.63
N ASN A 218 -3.71 -4.16 -45.65
CA ASN A 218 -3.55 -3.80 -47.06
C ASN A 218 -4.42 -2.62 -47.50
N ASP A 219 -5.14 -1.98 -46.59
CA ASP A 219 -5.95 -0.81 -46.92
C ASP A 219 -5.05 0.33 -47.44
N PRO A 220 -5.33 0.88 -48.65
CA PRO A 220 -4.56 1.98 -49.21
C PRO A 220 -4.43 3.17 -48.26
N VAL A 221 -5.46 3.45 -47.46
CA VAL A 221 -5.47 4.54 -46.47
C VAL A 221 -4.37 4.33 -45.45
N LEU A 222 -4.35 3.17 -44.79
CA LEU A 222 -3.36 2.87 -43.75
C LEU A 222 -1.93 2.97 -44.26
N ARG A 223 -1.67 2.58 -45.52
CA ARG A 223 -0.34 2.75 -46.13
C ARG A 223 0.08 4.23 -46.14
N TYR A 224 -0.76 5.11 -46.67
CA TYR A 224 -0.45 6.55 -46.73
C TYR A 224 -0.37 7.19 -45.33
N LEU A 225 -1.20 6.76 -44.38
CA LEU A 225 -1.17 7.26 -43.00
C LEU A 225 0.09 6.86 -42.26
N MET A 226 0.51 5.59 -42.37
CA MET A 226 1.67 5.08 -41.66
C MET A 226 2.98 5.62 -42.24
N ASP A 227 3.06 5.82 -43.56
CA ASP A 227 4.23 6.45 -44.19
C ASP A 227 4.40 7.91 -43.73
N ALA A 228 3.29 8.66 -43.63
CA ALA A 228 3.30 10.04 -43.10
C ALA A 228 3.71 10.09 -41.62
N PHE A 229 3.24 9.14 -40.82
CA PHE A 229 3.58 9.04 -39.40
C PHE A 229 5.03 8.60 -39.14
N ALA A 230 5.53 7.64 -39.93
CA ALA A 230 6.92 7.16 -39.82
C ALA A 230 7.94 8.25 -40.17
N ALA A 231 7.61 9.14 -41.10
CA ALA A 231 8.44 10.29 -41.46
C ALA A 231 8.61 11.27 -40.28
N ASP A 232 7.51 11.68 -39.62
CA ASP A 232 7.56 12.61 -38.49
C ASP A 232 8.28 12.04 -37.25
N LYS A 233 8.26 10.70 -37.07
CA LYS A 233 8.98 10.02 -35.96
C LYS A 233 10.50 10.09 -36.12
N LEU A 234 11.01 10.11 -37.36
CA LEU A 234 12.44 10.26 -37.64
C LEU A 234 12.95 11.66 -37.29
N ASP A 235 12.05 12.66 -37.28
CA ASP A 235 12.35 14.04 -36.91
C ASP A 235 12.31 14.30 -35.38
N GLY A 236 12.10 13.25 -34.57
CA GLY A 236 12.25 13.31 -33.10
C GLY A 236 11.05 13.86 -32.33
N GLU A 237 9.87 13.98 -32.96
CA GLU A 237 8.67 14.46 -32.26
C GLU A 237 7.99 13.37 -31.41
N PRO A 238 7.41 13.73 -30.25
CA PRO A 238 6.69 12.79 -29.38
C PRO A 238 5.37 12.35 -30.05
N ALA A 239 5.32 11.10 -30.48
CA ALA A 239 4.14 10.50 -31.08
C ALA A 239 3.30 9.72 -30.06
N THR A 240 1.97 9.86 -30.10
CA THR A 240 1.06 9.06 -29.26
C THR A 240 0.85 7.64 -29.81
N GLN A 241 0.36 6.72 -28.98
CA GLN A 241 0.18 5.30 -29.33
C GLN A 241 -1.01 5.09 -30.28
N ALA A 242 -0.86 4.14 -31.20
CA ALA A 242 -1.91 3.71 -32.13
C ALA A 242 -2.33 2.26 -31.87
N TYR A 243 -3.64 1.99 -31.93
CA TYR A 243 -4.23 0.66 -31.75
C TYR A 243 -5.06 0.27 -32.97
N ALA A 244 -5.11 -1.02 -33.32
CA ALA A 244 -5.97 -1.52 -34.39
C ALA A 244 -6.59 -2.87 -34.05
N PHE A 245 -7.90 -3.02 -34.26
CA PHE A 245 -8.55 -4.34 -34.14
C PHE A 245 -8.21 -5.22 -35.34
N ALA A 246 -7.48 -6.32 -35.10
CA ALA A 246 -6.95 -7.19 -36.15
C ALA A 246 -7.46 -8.63 -35.99
N GLY A 247 -8.14 -9.13 -37.03
CA GLY A 247 -8.64 -10.51 -37.08
C GLY A 247 -7.55 -11.50 -37.50
N TYR A 248 -7.51 -12.69 -36.90
CA TYR A 248 -6.61 -13.79 -37.33
C TYR A 248 -7.34 -15.13 -37.51
N LYS A 249 -6.81 -15.99 -38.41
CA LYS A 249 -7.21 -17.39 -38.58
C LYS A 249 -6.38 -18.33 -37.71
N GLU A 250 -6.89 -19.52 -37.44
CA GLU A 250 -6.21 -20.52 -36.60
C GLU A 250 -4.78 -20.81 -37.11
N GLY A 251 -3.79 -20.66 -36.23
CA GLY A 251 -2.36 -20.81 -36.56
C GLY A 251 -1.63 -19.54 -37.01
N GLU A 252 -2.33 -18.46 -37.37
CA GLU A 252 -1.71 -17.24 -37.95
C GLU A 252 -1.50 -16.10 -36.93
N ARG A 253 -1.86 -16.30 -35.66
CA ARG A 253 -1.84 -15.25 -34.62
C ARG A 253 -0.51 -14.49 -34.53
N LYS A 254 0.63 -15.21 -34.51
CA LYS A 254 1.97 -14.60 -34.41
C LYS A 254 2.34 -13.80 -35.65
N ASN A 255 1.93 -14.25 -36.84
CA ASN A 255 2.24 -13.57 -38.09
C ASN A 255 1.51 -12.22 -38.16
N VAL A 256 0.21 -12.23 -37.89
CA VAL A 256 -0.61 -11.00 -37.85
C VAL A 256 -0.07 -10.02 -36.79
N MET A 257 0.32 -10.52 -35.61
CA MET A 257 0.92 -9.68 -34.57
C MET A 257 2.16 -8.94 -35.08
N ASN A 258 3.11 -9.66 -35.67
CA ASN A 258 4.36 -9.09 -36.17
C ASN A 258 4.14 -8.12 -37.34
N GLU A 259 3.15 -8.39 -38.20
CA GLU A 259 2.83 -7.52 -39.33
C GLU A 259 2.30 -6.13 -38.90
N TRP A 260 1.45 -6.08 -37.88
CA TRP A 260 0.95 -4.82 -37.32
C TRP A 260 2.00 -4.09 -36.48
N ASP A 261 2.78 -4.84 -35.69
CA ASP A 261 3.86 -4.29 -34.88
C ASP A 261 4.96 -3.64 -35.74
N ALA A 262 5.27 -4.24 -36.90
CA ALA A 262 6.18 -3.64 -37.90
C ALA A 262 5.69 -2.28 -38.43
N LYS A 263 4.39 -1.98 -38.33
CA LYS A 263 3.80 -0.68 -38.70
C LYS A 263 3.68 0.29 -37.51
N ASN A 264 4.28 -0.03 -36.35
CA ASN A 264 4.16 0.73 -35.10
C ASN A 264 2.71 0.88 -34.58
N VAL A 265 1.84 -0.09 -34.88
CA VAL A 265 0.46 -0.11 -34.39
C VAL A 265 0.26 -1.33 -33.50
N VAL A 266 -0.28 -1.13 -32.31
CA VAL A 266 -0.54 -2.21 -31.36
C VAL A 266 -1.79 -2.98 -31.80
N PRO A 267 -1.67 -4.25 -32.21
CA PRO A 267 -2.82 -5.02 -32.66
C PRO A 267 -3.66 -5.53 -31.48
N ILE A 268 -4.96 -5.27 -31.53
CA ILE A 268 -5.97 -5.86 -30.66
C ILE A 268 -6.53 -7.09 -31.38
N LEU A 269 -5.91 -8.24 -31.12
CA LEU A 269 -6.16 -9.47 -31.86
C LEU A 269 -7.47 -10.14 -31.46
N TYR A 270 -8.21 -10.63 -32.45
CA TYR A 270 -9.37 -11.49 -32.24
C TYR A 270 -9.47 -12.58 -33.30
N ARG A 271 -10.06 -13.72 -32.94
CA ARG A 271 -10.24 -14.85 -33.83
C ARG A 271 -11.50 -14.66 -34.68
N TYR A 272 -11.44 -15.02 -35.96
CA TYR A 272 -12.62 -15.06 -36.84
C TYR A 272 -12.66 -16.37 -37.64
N LYS A 273 -13.86 -16.78 -38.09
CA LYS A 273 -14.09 -17.99 -38.91
C LYS A 273 -14.87 -17.61 -40.17
N ASP A 274 -14.43 -18.02 -41.36
CA ASP A 274 -15.16 -17.85 -42.63
C ASP A 274 -15.74 -16.43 -42.89
N ARG A 275 -14.96 -15.39 -42.55
CA ARG A 275 -15.33 -13.94 -42.61
C ARG A 275 -16.37 -13.48 -41.58
N ASP A 276 -16.69 -14.27 -40.57
CA ASP A 276 -17.55 -13.88 -39.45
C ASP A 276 -16.76 -13.11 -38.39
N HIS A 277 -16.99 -11.80 -38.32
CA HIS A 277 -16.39 -10.87 -37.34
C HIS A 277 -17.32 -10.57 -36.14
N THR A 278 -18.34 -11.38 -35.89
CA THR A 278 -19.30 -11.21 -34.76
C THR A 278 -18.62 -10.92 -33.43
N ALA A 279 -17.52 -11.62 -33.10
CA ALA A 279 -16.78 -11.39 -31.86
C ALA A 279 -16.29 -9.93 -31.70
N LEU A 280 -15.88 -9.25 -32.78
CA LEU A 280 -15.50 -7.84 -32.74
C LEU A 280 -16.73 -6.96 -32.45
N HIS A 281 -17.80 -7.15 -33.23
CA HIS A 281 -19.01 -6.33 -33.14
C HIS A 281 -19.68 -6.45 -31.78
N SER A 282 -19.83 -7.68 -31.27
CA SER A 282 -20.34 -7.94 -29.92
C SER A 282 -19.45 -7.34 -28.84
N THR A 283 -18.11 -7.34 -29.02
CA THR A 283 -17.19 -6.70 -28.05
C THR A 283 -17.33 -5.19 -28.02
N LEU A 284 -17.49 -4.54 -29.18
CA LEU A 284 -17.71 -3.10 -29.25
C LEU A 284 -19.05 -2.70 -28.62
N GLN A 285 -20.10 -3.49 -28.85
CA GLN A 285 -21.41 -3.28 -28.23
C GLN A 285 -21.33 -3.44 -26.71
N ALA A 286 -20.73 -4.54 -26.22
CA ALA A 286 -20.51 -4.72 -24.80
C ALA A 286 -19.67 -3.58 -24.21
N TRP A 287 -18.58 -3.16 -24.86
CA TRP A 287 -17.78 -2.03 -24.39
C TRP A 287 -18.60 -0.74 -24.30
N ALA A 288 -19.42 -0.43 -25.31
CA ALA A 288 -20.29 0.74 -25.32
C ALA A 288 -21.36 0.68 -24.21
N ASP A 289 -21.93 -0.48 -23.95
CA ASP A 289 -22.93 -0.67 -22.90
C ASP A 289 -22.32 -0.48 -21.51
N TYR A 290 -21.12 -1.04 -21.29
CA TYR A 290 -20.35 -0.80 -20.05
C TYR A 290 -20.01 0.68 -19.85
N HIS A 291 -19.67 1.40 -20.93
CA HIS A 291 -19.41 2.84 -20.87
C HIS A 291 -20.70 3.64 -20.54
N ARG A 292 -21.84 3.29 -21.16
CA ARG A 292 -23.15 3.92 -20.90
C ARG A 292 -23.68 3.66 -19.49
N GLU A 293 -23.41 2.49 -18.93
CA GLU A 293 -23.74 2.11 -17.55
C GLU A 293 -22.77 2.74 -16.53
N GLY A 294 -21.73 3.44 -16.99
CA GLY A 294 -20.74 4.11 -16.14
C GLY A 294 -19.83 3.15 -15.38
N ILE A 295 -19.74 1.88 -15.82
CA ILE A 295 -19.02 0.79 -15.13
C ILE A 295 -17.49 1.01 -15.10
N ARG A 296 -17.00 2.09 -15.72
CA ARG A 296 -15.57 2.37 -15.90
C ARG A 296 -15.11 3.75 -15.45
N GLY A 297 -15.95 4.47 -14.70
CA GLY A 297 -15.49 5.66 -13.98
C GLY A 297 -14.25 5.38 -13.12
N LYS A 298 -13.40 6.38 -12.92
CA LYS A 298 -12.19 6.29 -12.07
C LYS A 298 -12.51 5.68 -10.69
N GLU A 299 -13.67 6.02 -10.15
CA GLU A 299 -14.23 5.59 -8.88
C GLU A 299 -14.61 4.12 -8.87
N GLN A 300 -14.97 3.56 -10.02
CA GLN A 300 -15.25 2.12 -10.13
C GLN A 300 -13.96 1.31 -10.10
N PHE A 301 -12.88 1.79 -10.76
CA PHE A 301 -11.57 1.18 -10.61
C PHE A 301 -11.13 1.17 -9.14
N VAL A 302 -11.36 2.27 -8.43
CA VAL A 302 -11.13 2.36 -6.99
C VAL A 302 -12.01 1.35 -6.23
N THR A 303 -13.33 1.38 -6.42
CA THR A 303 -14.27 0.49 -5.70
C THR A 303 -13.95 -0.98 -5.91
N LYS A 304 -13.51 -1.32 -7.12
CA LYS A 304 -13.24 -2.69 -7.54
C LYS A 304 -11.87 -3.19 -7.11
N TYR A 305 -10.84 -2.35 -7.19
CA TYR A 305 -9.45 -2.78 -7.03
C TYR A 305 -8.76 -2.25 -5.76
N ALA A 306 -9.26 -1.18 -5.14
CA ALA A 306 -8.60 -0.58 -3.98
C ALA A 306 -8.71 -1.44 -2.72
N SER A 307 -9.79 -2.20 -2.53
CA SER A 307 -9.92 -3.12 -1.38
C SER A 307 -8.95 -4.31 -1.45
N LEU A 308 -8.34 -4.54 -2.61
CA LEU A 308 -7.37 -5.61 -2.82
C LEU A 308 -5.96 -5.14 -2.49
N LYS A 309 -5.10 -6.08 -2.11
CA LYS A 309 -3.67 -5.82 -1.92
C LYS A 309 -3.03 -5.45 -3.27
N PRO A 310 -2.20 -4.40 -3.36
CA PRO A 310 -1.48 -4.11 -4.58
C PRO A 310 -0.46 -5.23 -4.85
N MET A 311 -0.59 -5.88 -6.01
CA MET A 311 0.22 -7.03 -6.42
C MET A 311 0.77 -6.81 -7.82
N LEU A 312 1.86 -7.53 -8.14
CA LEU A 312 2.48 -7.51 -9.47
C LEU A 312 1.53 -8.12 -10.51
N SER A 313 1.58 -7.58 -11.73
CA SER A 313 0.78 -8.08 -12.85
C SER A 313 1.49 -7.84 -14.18
N THR A 314 0.87 -8.29 -15.28
CA THR A 314 1.34 -8.00 -16.63
C THR A 314 1.12 -6.52 -16.97
N ALA A 315 1.82 -6.03 -18.00
CA ALA A 315 1.69 -4.64 -18.45
C ALA A 315 0.23 -4.27 -18.80
N GLU A 316 -0.52 -5.21 -19.37
CA GLU A 316 -1.91 -5.03 -19.79
C GLU A 316 -2.91 -5.04 -18.60
N ASP A 317 -2.54 -5.64 -17.47
CA ASP A 317 -3.33 -5.71 -16.23
C ASP A 317 -2.74 -4.85 -15.10
N ASN A 318 -2.21 -3.67 -15.45
CA ASN A 318 -1.70 -2.68 -14.49
C ASN A 318 -2.83 -2.02 -13.66
N PHE A 319 -3.55 -2.80 -12.86
CA PHE A 319 -4.63 -2.31 -12.00
C PHE A 319 -4.11 -1.36 -10.91
N VAL A 320 -2.89 -1.61 -10.42
CA VAL A 320 -2.23 -0.74 -9.43
C VAL A 320 -2.05 0.66 -10.00
N GLY A 321 -1.48 0.76 -11.20
CA GLY A 321 -1.38 2.03 -11.93
C GLY A 321 -2.73 2.66 -12.21
N ARG A 322 -3.76 1.87 -12.57
CA ARG A 322 -5.13 2.39 -12.80
C ARG A 322 -5.76 2.99 -11.54
N VAL A 323 -5.59 2.36 -10.37
CA VAL A 323 -6.09 2.91 -9.10
C VAL A 323 -5.34 4.18 -8.73
N LEU A 324 -4.01 4.19 -8.85
CA LEU A 324 -3.20 5.39 -8.56
C LEU A 324 -3.57 6.56 -9.48
N TRP A 325 -3.72 6.30 -10.76
CA TRP A 325 -4.21 7.28 -11.73
C TRP A 325 -5.60 7.79 -11.36
N ALA A 326 -6.52 6.89 -10.98
CA ALA A 326 -7.87 7.26 -10.56
C ALA A 326 -7.85 8.20 -9.34
N ILE A 327 -7.14 7.85 -8.27
CA ILE A 327 -7.06 8.67 -7.05
C ILE A 327 -6.27 9.98 -7.25
N SER A 328 -5.50 10.10 -8.34
CA SER A 328 -4.78 11.32 -8.71
C SER A 328 -5.68 12.40 -9.31
N ASP A 329 -6.96 12.12 -9.54
CA ASP A 329 -7.92 13.05 -10.14
C ASP A 329 -8.11 14.35 -9.31
N THR A 330 -7.93 15.51 -9.97
CA THR A 330 -7.95 16.83 -9.32
C THR A 330 -9.28 17.18 -8.64
N THR A 331 -10.39 16.53 -9.02
CA THR A 331 -11.69 16.71 -8.35
C THR A 331 -11.68 16.21 -6.90
N GLY A 332 -10.81 15.24 -6.58
CA GLY A 332 -10.74 14.53 -5.29
C GLY A 332 -11.81 13.46 -5.09
N ILE A 333 -12.70 13.24 -6.07
CA ILE A 333 -13.84 12.34 -5.97
C ILE A 333 -13.40 10.85 -5.87
N PRO A 334 -12.51 10.33 -6.76
CA PRO A 334 -11.99 8.97 -6.59
C PRO A 334 -11.19 8.76 -5.30
N ALA A 335 -10.46 9.77 -4.83
CA ALA A 335 -9.75 9.71 -3.56
C ALA A 335 -10.73 9.62 -2.37
N LYS A 336 -11.87 10.33 -2.44
CA LYS A 336 -12.96 10.18 -1.48
C LYS A 336 -13.52 8.76 -1.50
N CYS A 337 -13.84 8.24 -2.68
CA CYS A 337 -14.31 6.87 -2.85
C CYS A 337 -13.33 5.89 -2.21
N PHE A 338 -12.02 6.02 -2.48
CA PHE A 338 -10.96 5.19 -1.93
C PHE A 338 -10.97 5.20 -0.39
N ALA A 339 -11.10 6.38 0.23
CA ALA A 339 -11.09 6.50 1.69
C ALA A 339 -12.36 5.95 2.38
N ASP A 340 -13.50 6.05 1.69
CA ASP A 340 -14.82 5.71 2.23
C ASP A 340 -15.19 4.23 2.02
N LEU A 341 -14.42 3.43 1.26
CA LEU A 341 -14.65 1.99 1.07
C LEU A 341 -14.68 1.21 2.39
N ASP A 342 -15.58 0.24 2.52
CA ASP A 342 -15.68 -0.61 3.70
C ASP A 342 -15.70 -2.10 3.28
N PRO A 343 -14.67 -2.90 3.63
CA PRO A 343 -13.50 -2.57 4.45
C PRO A 343 -12.55 -1.54 3.78
N PRO A 344 -11.74 -0.80 4.56
CA PRO A 344 -10.83 0.20 4.01
C PRO A 344 -9.73 -0.45 3.15
N PRO A 345 -9.23 0.22 2.09
CA PRO A 345 -8.10 -0.25 1.31
C PRO A 345 -6.91 -0.59 2.22
N PRO A 346 -6.19 -1.70 1.99
CA PRO A 346 -5.12 -2.16 2.87
C PRO A 346 -3.93 -1.20 2.91
N ILE A 347 -3.20 -1.15 4.03
CA ILE A 347 -2.10 -0.20 4.26
C ILE A 347 -0.92 -0.40 3.28
N GLU A 348 -0.83 -1.53 2.59
CA GLU A 348 0.15 -1.79 1.53
C GLU A 348 0.06 -0.82 0.36
N TRP A 349 -1.09 -0.18 0.13
CA TRP A 349 -1.20 0.94 -0.82
C TRP A 349 -0.31 2.13 -0.45
N LEU A 350 0.11 2.27 0.81
CA LEU A 350 1.00 3.36 1.24
C LEU A 350 2.35 3.31 0.52
N ASP A 351 2.96 2.12 0.39
CA ASP A 351 4.29 2.00 -0.27
C ASP A 351 4.18 2.38 -1.74
N VAL A 352 3.15 1.85 -2.40
CA VAL A 352 2.85 2.10 -3.81
C VAL A 352 2.58 3.58 -4.09
N ILE A 353 1.84 4.25 -3.19
CA ILE A 353 1.59 5.69 -3.27
C ILE A 353 2.89 6.49 -3.09
N LEU A 354 3.80 6.05 -2.22
CA LEU A 354 5.08 6.73 -1.96
C LEU A 354 6.13 6.50 -3.05
N GLU A 355 6.14 5.32 -3.67
CA GLU A 355 7.10 4.91 -4.71
C GLU A 355 6.81 5.55 -6.07
N GLN A 356 5.54 5.86 -6.38
CA GLN A 356 5.22 6.48 -7.66
C GLN A 356 5.57 7.97 -7.68
N SER A 357 6.53 8.31 -8.54
CA SER A 357 6.75 9.69 -8.99
C SER A 357 5.61 10.08 -9.95
N ILE A 358 4.77 11.03 -9.55
CA ILE A 358 3.81 11.65 -10.45
C ILE A 358 4.62 12.39 -11.53
N ASN A 359 4.45 12.02 -12.80
CA ASN A 359 5.02 12.79 -13.91
C ASN A 359 4.57 14.25 -13.79
N ALA A 360 5.53 15.17 -13.84
CA ALA A 360 5.31 16.62 -13.69
C ALA A 360 4.27 17.18 -14.68
N ASP A 361 4.01 16.48 -15.79
CA ASP A 361 3.04 16.84 -16.83
C ASP A 361 1.57 16.82 -16.37
N LEU A 362 1.25 16.14 -15.25
CA LEU A 362 -0.11 16.07 -14.68
C LEU A 362 -0.37 17.09 -13.56
N LEU A 363 0.65 17.88 -13.18
CA LEU A 363 0.52 19.00 -12.25
C LEU A 363 0.43 20.29 -13.06
N PRO A 364 -0.41 21.27 -12.66
CA PRO A 364 -0.46 22.57 -13.32
C PRO A 364 0.88 23.28 -13.11
N THR A 365 1.81 23.11 -14.06
CA THR A 365 3.07 23.83 -14.09
C THR A 365 2.85 25.17 -14.77
N ASP A 366 3.19 26.24 -14.06
CA ASP A 366 3.43 27.54 -14.69
C ASP A 366 4.53 27.35 -15.72
N HIS A 367 4.30 27.75 -16.97
CA HIS A 367 5.21 27.54 -18.12
C HIS A 367 6.58 28.27 -18.02
N ASN A 368 6.98 28.77 -16.85
CA ASN A 368 8.11 29.69 -16.69
C ASN A 368 9.25 29.21 -15.77
N GLN A 369 9.30 27.93 -15.35
CA GLN A 369 10.49 27.40 -14.67
C GLN A 369 10.97 26.10 -15.33
N LYS A 370 11.62 26.26 -16.48
CA LYS A 370 12.56 25.26 -17.01
C LYS A 370 13.97 25.75 -16.69
N GLU A 371 14.48 25.42 -15.52
CA GLU A 371 15.94 25.41 -15.27
C GLU A 371 16.31 24.14 -14.51
N GLU A 372 17.06 23.29 -15.21
CA GLU A 372 18.16 22.41 -14.77
C GLU A 372 18.17 21.96 -13.30
N ASP A 373 17.48 20.85 -12.98
CA ASP A 373 17.96 19.88 -11.98
C ASP A 373 17.17 18.56 -12.09
N ASP A 374 17.62 17.68 -12.97
CA ASP A 374 16.92 16.44 -13.38
C ASP A 374 17.03 15.28 -12.38
N THR A 375 17.39 15.52 -11.10
CA THR A 375 17.65 14.42 -10.14
C THR A 375 16.81 14.39 -8.86
N TYR A 376 16.00 15.41 -8.53
CA TYR A 376 15.34 15.46 -7.20
C TYR A 376 13.83 15.74 -7.12
N ASN A 377 13.12 16.02 -8.22
CA ASN A 377 11.67 16.29 -8.14
C ASN A 377 10.80 15.03 -8.37
N ARG A 378 10.91 14.02 -7.48
CA ARG A 378 9.92 12.93 -7.42
C ARG A 378 8.78 13.32 -6.47
N TYR A 379 7.68 13.84 -7.03
CA TYR A 379 6.46 14.11 -6.28
C TYR A 379 5.63 12.84 -6.08
N ASN A 380 4.91 12.73 -4.96
CA ASN A 380 3.95 11.63 -4.75
C ASN A 380 2.58 12.16 -4.32
N LEU A 381 1.56 11.31 -4.23
CA LEU A 381 0.19 11.75 -3.94
C LEU A 381 0.01 12.33 -2.53
N LEU A 382 0.91 11.99 -1.61
CA LEU A 382 0.92 12.50 -0.24
C LEU A 382 1.83 13.72 -0.08
N SER A 383 2.68 14.06 -1.05
CA SER A 383 3.62 15.19 -0.98
C SER A 383 3.89 15.74 -2.38
N ARG A 384 3.21 16.85 -2.71
CA ARG A 384 3.25 17.48 -4.04
C ARG A 384 2.92 18.98 -4.00
N PRO A 385 3.17 19.74 -5.08
CA PRO A 385 2.67 21.09 -5.24
C PRO A 385 1.13 21.16 -5.18
N HIS A 386 0.60 22.23 -4.60
CA HIS A 386 -0.83 22.43 -4.43
C HIS A 386 -1.48 22.82 -5.78
N SER A 387 -2.51 22.07 -6.19
CA SER A 387 -3.16 22.23 -7.50
C SER A 387 -3.75 23.62 -7.78
N SER A 388 -4.26 24.31 -6.75
CA SER A 388 -4.86 25.65 -6.87
C SER A 388 -3.99 26.82 -6.43
N TYR A 389 -2.79 26.58 -5.88
CA TYR A 389 -1.92 27.63 -5.31
C TYR A 389 -0.49 27.42 -5.83
N PRO A 390 -0.11 28.08 -6.93
CA PRO A 390 1.24 27.99 -7.48
C PRO A 390 2.30 28.36 -6.41
N GLY A 391 3.35 27.54 -6.30
CA GLY A 391 4.43 27.72 -5.31
C GLY A 391 4.17 27.16 -3.91
N ALA A 392 2.97 26.65 -3.63
CA ALA A 392 2.68 26.01 -2.35
C ALA A 392 2.74 24.47 -2.40
N TRP A 393 3.04 23.82 -1.28
CA TRP A 393 3.05 22.37 -1.13
C TRP A 393 1.85 21.86 -0.32
N THR A 394 1.33 20.69 -0.68
CA THR A 394 0.31 19.95 0.08
C THR A 394 0.89 18.62 0.55
N SER A 395 0.76 18.35 1.85
CA SER A 395 1.16 17.09 2.48
C SER A 395 0.51 16.93 3.85
N PRO A 396 0.08 15.72 4.25
CA PRO A 396 -0.38 15.47 5.61
C PRO A 396 0.73 15.64 6.65
N LEU A 397 1.99 15.77 6.22
CA LEU A 397 3.18 15.84 7.06
C LEU A 397 3.83 17.25 7.12
N LEU A 398 3.22 18.27 6.50
CA LEU A 398 3.73 19.65 6.54
C LEU A 398 3.12 20.46 7.71
N PRO A 399 3.93 21.18 8.51
CA PRO A 399 3.45 22.05 9.57
C PRO A 399 2.86 23.39 9.08
N LEU A 400 2.26 24.16 10.01
CA LEU A 400 1.39 25.36 9.90
C LEU A 400 1.69 26.45 8.85
N TRP A 401 2.86 26.49 8.22
CA TRP A 401 3.24 27.49 7.22
C TRP A 401 2.99 27.03 5.77
N ALA A 402 2.55 25.78 5.56
CA ALA A 402 2.13 25.25 4.27
C ALA A 402 0.62 25.44 4.01
N SER A 403 0.27 25.63 2.75
CA SER A 403 -1.10 25.81 2.24
C SER A 403 -2.12 24.75 2.72
N PRO A 404 -3.44 25.03 2.63
CA PRO A 404 -4.47 24.05 2.98
C PRO A 404 -4.25 22.71 2.27
N LEU A 405 -4.55 21.60 2.96
CA LEU A 405 -4.61 20.29 2.30
C LEU A 405 -5.56 20.35 1.10
N ASP A 406 -5.07 19.92 -0.05
CA ASP A 406 -5.94 19.72 -1.20
C ASP A 406 -6.92 18.56 -0.94
N ARG A 407 -7.94 18.43 -1.81
CA ARG A 407 -9.00 17.44 -1.62
C ARG A 407 -8.45 16.01 -1.57
N ILE A 408 -7.47 15.69 -2.41
CA ILE A 408 -6.86 14.36 -2.45
C ILE A 408 -6.13 14.05 -1.14
N ALA A 409 -5.23 14.91 -0.69
CA ALA A 409 -4.48 14.70 0.54
C ALA A 409 -5.41 14.66 1.77
N GLU A 410 -6.50 15.42 1.78
CA GLU A 410 -7.52 15.33 2.83
C GLU A 410 -8.21 13.95 2.87
N HIS A 411 -8.61 13.42 1.72
CA HIS A 411 -9.25 12.10 1.66
C HIS A 411 -8.26 10.96 1.98
N LEU A 412 -7.03 11.02 1.48
CA LEU A 412 -5.99 10.06 1.86
C LEU A 412 -5.65 10.15 3.36
N SER A 413 -5.69 11.33 3.97
CA SER A 413 -5.57 11.48 5.44
C SER A 413 -6.69 10.78 6.20
N LYS A 414 -7.93 10.82 5.69
CA LYS A 414 -9.07 10.09 6.27
C LYS A 414 -8.87 8.57 6.16
N TRP A 415 -8.34 8.09 5.04
CA TRP A 415 -7.97 6.69 4.86
C TRP A 415 -6.89 6.26 5.86
N LEU A 416 -5.80 7.03 6.01
CA LEU A 416 -4.74 6.75 6.98
C LEU A 416 -5.27 6.70 8.43
N CYS A 417 -6.26 7.54 8.77
CA CYS A 417 -6.93 7.50 10.07
C CYS A 417 -7.71 6.20 10.36
N ARG A 418 -7.97 5.36 9.36
CA ARG A 418 -8.57 4.03 9.54
C ARG A 418 -7.53 2.93 9.83
N HIS A 419 -6.24 3.26 9.69
CA HIS A 419 -5.10 2.36 9.91
C HIS A 419 -4.22 2.78 11.09
N LEU A 420 -4.75 3.56 12.05
CA LEU A 420 -3.99 4.06 13.21
C LEU A 420 -3.47 2.95 14.13
N GLU A 421 -4.04 1.76 14.08
CA GLU A 421 -3.59 0.58 14.82
C GLU A 421 -2.41 -0.14 14.14
N ASN A 422 -2.11 0.17 12.87
CA ASN A 422 -1.05 -0.50 12.14
C ASN A 422 0.32 0.15 12.42
N PRO A 423 1.31 -0.60 12.97
CA PRO A 423 2.66 -0.09 13.23
C PRO A 423 3.34 0.57 12.03
N LYS A 424 3.07 0.08 10.81
CA LYS A 424 3.65 0.60 9.57
C LYS A 424 3.40 2.09 9.40
N LEU A 425 2.20 2.56 9.78
CA LEU A 425 1.83 3.97 9.69
C LEU A 425 2.67 4.83 10.63
N LEU A 426 2.91 4.35 11.86
CA LEU A 426 3.75 5.04 12.84
C LEU A 426 5.21 5.15 12.35
N TYR A 427 5.76 4.06 11.78
CA TYR A 427 7.12 4.07 11.21
C TYR A 427 7.25 5.08 10.07
N TRP A 428 6.28 5.12 9.15
CA TRP A 428 6.30 6.07 8.04
C TRP A 428 6.25 7.53 8.51
N ILE A 429 5.36 7.85 9.45
CA ILE A 429 5.25 9.21 10.02
C ILE A 429 6.54 9.62 10.71
N GLN A 430 7.13 8.73 11.51
CA GLN A 430 8.39 8.99 12.19
C GLN A 430 9.55 9.21 11.21
N ASN A 431 9.69 8.34 10.21
CA ASN A 431 10.73 8.48 9.18
C ASN A 431 10.56 9.75 8.36
N SER A 432 9.34 10.29 8.31
CA SER A 432 9.02 11.54 7.64
C SER A 432 9.07 12.77 8.57
N GLY A 433 9.61 12.63 9.79
CA GLY A 433 9.85 13.75 10.71
C GLY A 433 8.77 13.97 11.78
N GLY A 434 7.70 13.17 11.83
CA GLY A 434 6.71 13.18 12.91
C GLY A 434 5.86 14.46 13.01
N ARG A 435 6.00 15.40 12.06
CA ARG A 435 5.21 16.63 12.00
C ARG A 435 3.93 16.36 11.23
N LEU A 436 2.79 16.72 11.83
CA LEU A 436 1.48 16.48 11.22
C LEU A 436 0.81 17.80 10.87
N HIS A 437 0.19 17.84 9.70
CA HIS A 437 -0.68 18.93 9.31
C HIS A 437 -1.86 19.06 10.28
N HIS A 438 -2.28 20.29 10.61
CA HIS A 438 -3.29 20.55 11.66
C HIS A 438 -4.62 19.81 11.44
N ARG A 439 -5.08 19.67 10.19
CA ARG A 439 -6.30 18.89 9.89
C ARG A 439 -6.11 17.41 10.16
N PHE A 440 -4.98 16.83 9.75
CA PHE A 440 -4.69 15.42 9.97
C PHE A 440 -4.54 15.14 11.46
N ARG A 441 -3.83 16.02 12.19
CA ARG A 441 -3.75 16.02 13.66
C ARG A 441 -5.13 15.95 14.31
N LYS A 442 -6.05 16.83 13.93
CA LYS A 442 -7.43 16.87 14.47
C LYS A 442 -8.20 15.58 14.15
N MET A 443 -8.01 14.99 12.97
CA MET A 443 -8.65 13.71 12.61
C MET A 443 -8.17 12.53 13.47
N ILE A 444 -6.88 12.53 13.87
CA ILE A 444 -6.29 11.53 14.78
C ILE A 444 -6.79 11.75 16.20
N GLU A 445 -6.80 13.00 16.70
CA GLU A 445 -7.29 13.35 18.04
C GLU A 445 -8.73 12.86 18.28
N VAL A 446 -9.60 12.98 17.27
CA VAL A 446 -10.99 12.48 17.33
C VAL A 446 -11.07 10.96 17.49
N ARG A 447 -10.09 10.20 17.00
CA ARG A 447 -10.08 8.72 17.06
C ARG A 447 -9.19 8.16 18.16
N LEU A 448 -8.35 8.98 18.79
CA LEU A 448 -7.34 8.56 19.76
C LEU A 448 -7.90 7.70 20.91
N HIS A 449 -9.08 8.03 21.42
CA HIS A 449 -9.74 7.31 22.51
C HIS A 449 -10.31 5.94 22.14
N LYS A 450 -10.39 5.62 20.83
CA LYS A 450 -10.89 4.33 20.33
C LYS A 450 -9.77 3.30 20.16
N LEU A 451 -8.51 3.72 20.22
CA LEU A 451 -7.36 2.86 19.99
C LEU A 451 -7.00 2.05 21.24
N PRO A 452 -6.32 0.89 21.08
CA PRO A 452 -5.69 0.20 22.20
C PRO A 452 -4.73 1.12 22.96
N LYS A 453 -4.69 0.99 24.29
CA LYS A 453 -3.88 1.86 25.17
C LYS A 453 -2.41 1.96 24.75
N GLU A 454 -1.82 0.84 24.34
CA GLU A 454 -0.42 0.74 23.90
C GLU A 454 -0.15 1.67 22.71
N ILE A 455 -1.00 1.63 21.68
CA ILE A 455 -0.89 2.43 20.46
C ILE A 455 -1.26 3.90 20.73
N GLN A 456 -2.23 4.11 21.62
CA GLN A 456 -2.67 5.44 22.04
C GLN A 456 -1.52 6.27 22.64
N VAL A 457 -0.65 5.64 23.43
CA VAL A 457 0.54 6.31 24.00
C VAL A 457 1.44 6.85 22.90
N TYR A 458 1.78 6.03 21.90
CA TYR A 458 2.64 6.48 20.79
C TYR A 458 2.05 7.64 20.01
N TRP A 459 0.75 7.58 19.69
CA TRP A 459 0.08 8.70 19.03
C TRP A 459 0.08 9.95 19.90
N SER A 460 -0.12 9.82 21.21
CA SER A 460 -0.07 10.95 22.14
C SER A 460 1.30 11.62 22.15
N LEU A 461 2.38 10.84 22.12
CA LEU A 461 3.75 11.33 22.03
C LEU A 461 4.04 12.02 20.69
N ILE A 462 3.58 11.46 19.56
CA ILE A 462 3.68 12.11 18.24
C ILE A 462 2.93 13.45 18.23
N LEU A 463 1.69 13.47 18.72
CA LEU A 463 0.87 14.69 18.79
C LEU A 463 1.46 15.75 19.73
N ALA A 464 2.18 15.34 20.78
CA ALA A 464 2.94 16.21 21.66
C ALA A 464 4.27 16.70 21.06
N GLY A 465 4.61 16.28 19.84
CA GLY A 465 5.87 16.61 19.19
C GLY A 465 7.07 15.89 19.79
N ARG A 466 6.89 14.83 20.57
CA ARG A 466 7.98 14.07 21.23
C ARG A 466 8.55 12.95 20.35
N CYS A 467 8.27 12.94 19.05
CA CYS A 467 8.84 11.98 18.09
C CYS A 467 10.24 12.44 17.63
N ALA A 468 11.17 11.49 17.44
CA ALA A 468 12.51 11.78 16.95
C ALA A 468 12.49 12.12 15.45
N HIS A 469 13.26 13.13 15.06
CA HIS A 469 13.37 13.58 13.67
C HIS A 469 14.66 13.04 13.03
N PRO A 470 14.66 12.62 11.74
CA PRO A 470 15.88 12.19 11.04
C PRO A 470 16.97 13.28 11.00
N THR A 471 16.53 14.53 10.84
CA THR A 471 17.39 15.73 10.90
C THR A 471 17.05 16.59 12.12
N PRO A 472 17.99 16.91 13.02
CA PRO A 472 17.69 17.73 14.18
C PRO A 472 17.22 19.13 13.74
N GLU A 473 16.14 19.64 14.36
CA GLU A 473 15.56 20.96 14.04
C GLU A 473 16.51 22.12 14.38
N TYR A 474 17.40 21.89 15.36
CA TYR A 474 18.37 22.85 15.86
C TYR A 474 19.78 22.31 15.65
N SER A 475 20.64 23.13 15.06
CA SER A 475 22.07 22.83 14.92
C SER A 475 22.78 23.12 16.23
N PHE A 476 23.31 22.07 16.87
CA PHE A 476 24.11 22.21 18.10
C PHE A 476 25.32 23.14 17.89
N PHE A 477 25.97 23.07 16.72
CA PHE A 477 27.15 23.89 16.43
C PHE A 477 26.81 25.38 16.27
N ASP A 478 25.64 25.70 15.71
CA ASP A 478 25.17 27.10 15.62
C ASP A 478 24.85 27.64 17.01
N TRP A 479 24.21 26.83 17.85
CA TRP A 479 23.97 27.15 19.26
C TRP A 479 25.29 27.36 20.02
N GLU A 480 26.27 26.46 19.86
CA GLU A 480 27.59 26.54 20.52
C GLU A 480 28.34 27.82 20.10
N SER A 481 28.33 28.15 18.80
CA SER A 481 28.95 29.37 18.26
C SER A 481 28.37 30.64 18.88
N ARG A 482 27.05 30.69 19.06
CA ARG A 482 26.36 31.80 19.72
C ARG A 482 26.66 31.84 21.22
N TYR A 483 26.65 30.70 21.89
CA TYR A 483 27.03 30.60 23.31
C TYR A 483 28.45 31.13 23.57
N ARG A 484 29.42 30.81 22.71
CA ARG A 484 30.81 31.31 22.82
C ARG A 484 30.92 32.84 22.69
N LYS A 485 29.99 33.49 21.96
CA LYS A 485 29.98 34.94 21.74
C LYS A 485 29.19 35.70 22.80
N GLU A 486 28.04 35.16 23.18
CA GLU A 486 27.01 35.87 23.95
C GLU A 486 26.93 35.43 25.43
N GLY A 487 27.43 34.24 25.76
CA GLY A 487 27.25 33.62 27.09
C GLY A 487 25.81 33.13 27.34
N MET A 488 25.57 32.45 28.47
CA MET A 488 24.25 31.87 28.74
C MET A 488 23.21 32.94 29.11
N HIS A 489 22.14 33.04 28.32
CA HIS A 489 20.96 33.85 28.59
C HIS A 489 19.67 33.04 28.33
N LEU A 490 18.48 33.64 28.59
CA LEU A 490 17.20 32.93 28.53
C LEU A 490 16.95 32.23 27.18
N GLY A 491 17.06 32.94 26.05
CA GLY A 491 16.89 32.37 24.72
C GLY A 491 17.79 31.16 24.43
N LEU A 492 19.10 31.25 24.70
CA LEU A 492 20.02 30.12 24.53
C LEU A 492 19.74 28.98 25.53
N THR A 493 19.22 29.28 26.72
CA THR A 493 18.83 28.27 27.70
C THR A 493 17.62 27.45 27.20
N GLU A 494 16.60 28.12 26.65
CA GLU A 494 15.42 27.43 26.11
C GLU A 494 15.76 26.63 24.84
N GLU A 495 16.60 27.17 23.97
CA GLU A 495 17.11 26.46 22.79
C GLU A 495 17.93 25.23 23.20
N PHE A 496 18.79 25.34 24.22
CA PHE A 496 19.52 24.20 24.79
C PHE A 496 18.58 23.13 25.33
N CYS A 497 17.50 23.52 26.02
CA CYS A 497 16.50 22.58 26.52
C CYS A 497 15.75 21.87 25.38
N GLN A 498 15.49 22.54 24.26
CA GLN A 498 14.91 21.90 23.06
C GLN A 498 15.89 20.92 22.43
N ILE A 499 17.17 21.30 22.30
CA ILE A 499 18.26 20.46 21.78
C ILE A 499 18.39 19.18 22.63
N TYR A 500 18.39 19.28 23.96
CA TYR A 500 18.50 18.13 24.87
C TYR A 500 17.14 17.53 25.27
N SER A 501 16.05 17.89 24.60
CA SER A 501 14.72 17.35 24.92
C SER A 501 14.63 15.86 24.55
N PRO A 502 14.05 15.00 25.42
CA PRO A 502 13.88 13.59 25.10
C PRO A 502 12.84 13.41 23.99
N ARG A 503 13.17 12.53 23.04
CA ARG A 503 12.38 12.17 21.87
C ARG A 503 12.30 10.64 21.72
N VAL A 504 11.22 10.15 21.15
CA VAL A 504 10.97 8.71 20.95
C VAL A 504 11.19 8.33 19.50
N ARG A 505 11.97 7.26 19.29
CA ARG A 505 12.14 6.60 18.00
C ARG A 505 11.66 5.15 18.10
N LEU A 506 10.74 4.75 17.25
CA LEU A 506 10.34 3.37 17.02
C LEU A 506 11.41 2.66 16.20
N ASN A 507 11.78 1.45 16.62
CA ASN A 507 12.65 0.56 15.87
C ASN A 507 11.79 -0.49 15.17
N PRO A 508 12.00 -0.79 13.87
CA PRO A 508 11.27 -1.85 13.19
C PRO A 508 11.52 -3.16 13.94
N SER A 509 10.52 -3.59 14.71
CA SER A 509 10.62 -4.73 15.60
C SER A 509 10.70 -6.04 14.78
N PHE A 510 11.91 -6.56 14.61
CA PHE A 510 12.08 -8.01 14.60
C PHE A 510 12.14 -8.42 16.07
N LYS A 511 11.12 -9.14 16.54
CA LYS A 511 11.05 -9.62 17.92
C LYS A 511 12.36 -10.32 18.29
N ASP A 512 13.18 -9.67 19.11
CA ASP A 512 14.17 -10.37 19.90
C ASP A 512 13.43 -10.97 21.11
N ASN A 513 13.33 -12.29 21.16
CA ASN A 513 12.56 -13.05 22.17
C ASN A 513 13.14 -12.97 23.60
N ARG A 514 14.02 -11.99 23.90
CA ARG A 514 14.84 -11.96 25.12
C ARG A 514 14.35 -10.97 26.18
N ILE A 515 13.47 -10.02 25.85
CA ILE A 515 12.85 -9.11 26.82
C ILE A 515 11.34 -9.34 26.82
N PRO A 516 10.72 -9.73 27.95
CA PRO A 516 9.28 -9.70 28.09
C PRO A 516 8.85 -8.23 28.17
N THR A 517 8.77 -7.57 27.02
CA THR A 517 8.10 -6.28 26.89
C THR A 517 6.62 -6.58 26.73
N ASN A 518 5.80 -6.02 27.63
CA ASN A 518 4.34 -6.02 27.48
C ASN A 518 3.87 -5.08 26.35
N SER A 519 4.79 -4.40 25.64
CA SER A 519 4.48 -3.50 24.53
C SER A 519 4.87 -4.17 23.19
N PRO A 520 3.96 -4.21 22.19
CA PRO A 520 4.21 -4.83 20.88
C PRO A 520 5.21 -4.06 19.98
N LEU A 521 5.66 -2.86 20.37
CA LEU A 521 6.49 -1.96 19.57
C LEU A 521 7.84 -1.66 20.25
N ASP A 522 8.94 -2.02 19.59
CA ASP A 522 10.27 -1.65 20.09
C ASP A 522 10.56 -0.15 19.86
N SER A 523 11.22 0.49 20.82
CA SER A 523 11.42 1.93 20.85
C SER A 523 12.71 2.35 21.55
N GLN A 524 13.20 3.54 21.29
CA GLN A 524 14.39 4.09 21.91
C GLN A 524 14.14 5.54 22.30
N ILE A 525 14.70 5.95 23.43
CA ILE A 525 14.72 7.36 23.85
C ILE A 525 16.02 7.99 23.34
N LEU A 526 15.85 8.95 22.44
CA LEU A 526 16.91 9.79 21.90
C LEU A 526 16.78 11.21 22.47
N LEU A 527 17.75 12.07 22.19
CA LEU A 527 17.65 13.51 22.47
C LEU A 527 17.47 14.28 21.14
N GLY A 528 17.14 15.56 21.22
CA GLY A 528 16.94 16.44 20.05
C GLY A 528 18.22 16.75 19.24
N LEU A 529 19.32 16.06 19.49
CA LEU A 529 20.58 16.14 18.76
C LEU A 529 21.20 14.76 18.54
N LEU A 530 22.11 14.70 17.57
CA LEU A 530 22.97 13.54 17.36
C LEU A 530 24.15 13.60 18.33
N GLU A 531 24.56 12.44 18.85
CA GLU A 531 25.74 12.25 19.72
C GLU A 531 25.81 13.20 20.94
N PRO A 532 24.78 13.21 21.81
CA PRO A 532 24.70 14.18 22.92
C PRO A 532 25.88 14.11 23.90
N HIS A 533 26.46 12.92 24.09
CA HIS A 533 27.64 12.72 24.92
C HIS A 533 28.89 13.44 24.38
N TYR A 534 29.08 13.43 23.06
CA TYR A 534 30.17 14.14 22.41
C TYR A 534 29.96 15.65 22.56
N SER A 535 28.75 16.14 22.29
CA SER A 535 28.38 17.54 22.47
C SER A 535 28.65 18.05 23.89
N LEU A 536 28.23 17.31 24.93
CA LEU A 536 28.54 17.67 26.32
C LEU A 536 30.06 17.72 26.59
N SER A 537 30.83 16.79 26.02
CA SER A 537 32.29 16.77 26.18
C SER A 537 32.96 18.01 25.57
N GLN A 538 32.44 18.52 24.44
CA GLN A 538 32.92 19.76 23.84
C GLN A 538 32.62 20.98 24.70
N LEU A 539 31.42 21.05 25.30
CA LEU A 539 31.04 22.16 26.18
C LEU A 539 31.92 22.23 27.43
N ARG A 540 32.36 21.09 27.98
CA ARG A 540 33.28 21.06 29.13
C ARG A 540 34.60 21.79 28.87
N ASN A 541 35.01 21.93 27.61
CA ASN A 541 36.24 22.63 27.21
C ASN A 541 36.05 24.15 27.01
N ILE A 542 34.81 24.66 27.08
CA ILE A 542 34.52 26.08 26.87
C ILE A 542 34.75 26.89 28.16
N PRO A 543 35.57 27.95 28.12
CA PRO A 543 35.71 28.88 29.25
C PRO A 543 34.35 29.50 29.60
N GLY A 544 33.92 29.37 30.86
CA GLY A 544 32.63 29.90 31.33
C GLY A 544 31.52 28.84 31.52
N TRP A 545 31.60 27.69 30.83
CA TRP A 545 30.57 26.62 30.93
C TRP A 545 30.34 26.16 32.37
N LYS A 546 31.41 25.92 33.13
CA LYS A 546 31.33 25.55 34.56
C LYS A 546 30.59 26.58 35.41
N GLY A 547 30.74 27.87 35.10
CA GLY A 547 30.03 28.94 35.80
C GLY A 547 28.54 29.01 35.48
N ASP A 548 28.12 28.53 34.31
CA ASP A 548 26.72 28.52 33.87
C ASP A 548 25.97 27.23 34.24
N LEU A 549 26.68 26.10 34.43
CA LEU A 549 26.12 24.82 34.84
C LEU A 549 25.14 24.87 36.04
N PRO A 550 25.41 25.61 37.13
CA PRO A 550 24.46 25.77 38.24
C PRO A 550 23.10 26.37 37.84
N LYS A 551 23.07 27.20 36.78
CA LYS A 551 21.82 27.78 36.25
C LYS A 551 20.97 26.73 35.54
N LEU A 552 21.60 25.65 35.04
CA LEU A 552 20.92 24.57 34.33
C LEU A 552 20.44 23.44 35.24
N LEU A 553 20.83 23.39 36.52
CA LEU A 553 20.54 22.26 37.42
C LEU A 553 19.05 21.85 37.46
N GLU A 554 18.15 22.82 37.58
CA GLU A 554 16.70 22.57 37.62
C GLU A 554 16.17 22.09 36.25
N LYS A 555 16.61 22.71 35.16
CA LYS A 555 16.24 22.33 33.79
C LYS A 555 16.78 20.95 33.41
N ALA A 556 18.02 20.63 33.76
CA ALA A 556 18.63 19.32 33.53
C ALA A 556 17.90 18.21 34.31
N SER A 557 17.56 18.46 35.57
CA SER A 557 16.74 17.54 36.37
C SER A 557 15.35 17.32 35.73
N SER A 558 14.74 18.38 35.19
CA SER A 558 13.45 18.30 34.51
C SER A 558 13.53 17.52 33.21
N LEU A 559 14.59 17.69 32.40
CA LEU A 559 14.79 16.93 31.16
C LEU A 559 14.96 15.44 31.44
N LEU A 560 15.72 15.09 32.50
CA LEU A 560 15.88 13.71 32.93
C LEU A 560 14.53 13.11 33.41
N LEU A 561 13.73 13.90 34.14
CA LEU A 561 12.40 13.48 34.57
C LEU A 561 11.46 13.28 33.38
N ASP A 562 11.47 14.18 32.40
CA ASP A 562 10.72 14.04 31.14
C ASP A 562 11.08 12.74 30.42
N ALA A 563 12.37 12.38 30.35
CA ALA A 563 12.81 11.15 29.70
C ALA A 563 12.22 9.90 30.39
N LEU A 564 12.23 9.87 31.73
CA LEU A 564 11.71 8.76 32.52
C LEU A 564 10.18 8.68 32.49
N ASN A 565 9.49 9.82 32.48
CA ASN A 565 8.04 9.85 32.29
C ASN A 565 7.64 9.26 30.94
N ILE A 566 8.37 9.61 29.87
CA ILE A 566 8.15 9.01 28.55
C ILE A 566 8.43 7.50 28.60
N MET A 567 9.51 7.05 29.24
CA MET A 567 9.78 5.62 29.41
C MET A 567 8.67 4.92 30.20
N GLN A 568 8.09 5.57 31.21
CA GLN A 568 6.98 5.03 31.98
C GLN A 568 5.72 4.86 31.15
N GLU A 569 5.36 5.86 30.34
CA GLU A 569 4.24 5.75 29.42
C GLU A 569 4.43 4.61 28.41
N LEU A 570 5.68 4.37 27.97
CA LEU A 570 6.06 3.27 27.08
C LEU A 570 6.19 1.91 27.80
N GLY A 571 5.98 1.84 29.11
CA GLY A 571 6.12 0.62 29.92
C GLY A 571 7.56 0.13 30.09
N LYS A 572 8.55 1.01 29.91
CA LYS A 572 10.00 0.75 30.02
C LYS A 572 10.60 1.13 31.37
N ALA A 573 9.93 2.00 32.12
CA ALA A 573 10.32 2.39 33.46
C ALA A 573 9.11 2.46 34.38
N ASP A 574 9.32 2.29 35.68
CA ASP A 574 8.34 2.52 36.72
C ASP A 574 9.04 3.02 38.00
N GLU A 575 8.29 3.14 39.08
CA GLU A 575 8.80 3.61 40.38
C GLU A 575 9.81 2.63 41.02
N LEU A 576 9.89 1.40 40.52
CA LEU A 576 10.72 0.33 41.05
C LEU A 576 11.93 0.03 40.16
N LYS A 577 11.81 0.20 38.84
CA LYS A 577 12.81 -0.17 37.84
C LYS A 577 12.84 0.86 36.71
N ASP A 578 14.01 1.40 36.41
CA ASP A 578 14.22 2.26 35.24
C ASP A 578 15.40 1.82 34.37
N LEU A 579 16.09 0.75 34.76
CA LEU A 579 17.24 0.17 34.06
C LEU A 579 18.39 1.19 33.87
N SER A 580 18.39 2.30 34.60
CA SER A 580 19.44 3.31 34.50
C SER A 580 20.79 2.76 34.91
N TYR A 581 20.84 1.78 35.83
CA TYR A 581 22.07 1.14 36.27
C TYR A 581 22.69 0.22 35.21
N ILE A 582 21.89 -0.17 34.22
CA ILE A 582 22.36 -0.89 33.04
C ILE A 582 22.92 0.10 32.04
N SER A 583 22.12 1.11 31.68
CA SER A 583 22.48 2.08 30.64
C SER A 583 23.61 3.01 31.04
N GLN A 584 23.72 3.32 32.34
CA GLN A 584 24.81 4.08 32.94
C GLN A 584 25.13 3.49 34.32
N PRO A 585 26.09 2.54 34.40
CA PRO A 585 26.42 1.83 35.64
C PRO A 585 26.75 2.73 36.83
N TYR A 586 27.33 3.91 36.59
CA TYR A 586 27.66 4.84 37.66
C TYR A 586 27.23 6.28 37.37
N ILE A 587 26.79 6.97 38.43
CA ILE A 587 26.59 8.42 38.35
C ILE A 587 27.93 9.14 38.20
N HIS A 588 28.93 8.85 39.03
CA HIS A 588 30.27 9.44 38.88
C HIS A 588 30.91 9.06 37.53
N ASP A 589 31.86 9.89 37.05
CA ASP A 589 32.53 9.63 35.78
C ASP A 589 33.44 8.40 35.90
N SER A 590 33.23 7.41 35.03
CA SER A 590 33.92 6.11 35.06
C SER A 590 34.10 5.59 33.64
N LYS A 591 35.19 4.84 33.41
CA LYS A 591 35.44 4.14 32.15
C LYS A 591 34.41 3.04 31.85
N GLN A 592 33.65 2.60 32.87
CA GLN A 592 32.58 1.60 32.73
C GLN A 592 31.24 2.24 32.30
N ASN A 593 31.14 3.56 32.22
CA ASN A 593 29.94 4.22 31.71
C ASN A 593 29.91 4.11 30.19
N HIS A 594 29.16 3.12 29.72
CA HIS A 594 28.95 2.85 28.31
C HIS A 594 27.93 3.86 27.75
N ARG A 595 28.43 4.91 27.08
CA ARG A 595 27.65 6.05 26.55
C ARG A 595 26.82 5.70 25.29
N TYR A 596 26.27 4.50 25.22
CA TYR A 596 25.52 4.02 24.04
C TYR A 596 24.08 4.54 23.97
N GLN A 597 23.48 4.90 25.10
CA GLN A 597 22.13 5.45 25.13
C GLN A 597 22.16 6.97 25.30
N ASP A 598 21.58 7.68 24.34
CA ASP A 598 21.60 9.15 24.29
C ASP A 598 21.04 9.83 25.54
N TRP A 599 19.93 9.32 26.07
CA TRP A 599 19.26 9.94 27.22
C TRP A 599 20.13 9.96 28.49
N THR A 600 21.13 9.08 28.61
CA THR A 600 22.03 9.05 29.78
C THR A 600 22.94 10.28 29.84
N ALA A 601 23.09 11.02 28.73
CA ALA A 601 23.74 12.33 28.72
C ALA A 601 23.06 13.31 29.71
N LEU A 602 21.75 13.16 29.92
CA LEU A 602 21.00 13.96 30.91
C LEU A 602 21.42 13.65 32.35
N ILE A 603 21.84 12.42 32.64
CA ILE A 603 22.39 12.03 33.96
C ILE A 603 23.75 12.73 34.16
N GLU A 604 24.62 12.70 33.16
CA GLU A 604 25.92 13.41 33.21
C GLU A 604 25.73 14.92 33.37
N LEU A 605 24.84 15.53 32.60
CA LEU A 605 24.53 16.95 32.68
C LEU A 605 23.97 17.32 34.06
N THR A 606 23.04 16.52 34.60
CA THR A 606 22.43 16.75 35.91
C THR A 606 23.46 16.64 37.03
N ARG A 607 24.36 15.65 36.96
CA ARG A 607 25.48 15.47 37.89
C ARG A 607 26.44 16.64 37.84
N ASP A 608 26.91 17.02 36.65
CA ASP A 608 27.91 18.09 36.48
C ASP A 608 27.35 19.42 36.96
N ALA A 609 26.07 19.72 36.63
CA ALA A 609 25.36 20.88 37.14
C ALA A 609 25.28 20.91 38.66
N TRP A 610 25.06 19.77 39.29
CA TRP A 610 25.00 19.66 40.75
C TRP A 610 26.37 19.81 41.41
N LEU A 611 27.43 19.23 40.84
CA LEU A 611 28.79 19.35 41.36
C LEU A 611 29.26 20.80 41.41
N GLU A 612 28.99 21.57 40.35
CA GLU A 612 29.31 23.01 40.32
C GLU A 612 28.40 23.81 41.26
N ALA A 613 27.10 23.48 41.31
CA ALA A 613 26.16 24.12 42.24
C ALA A 613 26.53 23.86 43.71
N ALA A 614 27.05 22.69 44.04
CA ALA A 614 27.47 22.31 45.39
C ALA A 614 28.67 23.12 45.87
N GLN A 615 29.56 23.57 44.97
CA GLN A 615 30.67 24.45 45.31
C GLN A 615 30.22 25.88 45.60
N ILE A 616 29.21 26.38 44.87
CA ILE A 616 28.71 27.76 44.97
C ILE A 616 27.69 27.91 46.09
N SER A 617 26.75 26.97 46.21
CA SER A 617 25.66 26.99 47.19
C SER A 617 25.39 25.57 47.71
N PRO A 618 26.13 25.13 48.75
CA PRO A 618 25.89 23.83 49.40
C PRO A 618 24.45 23.65 49.87
N THR A 619 23.81 24.71 50.36
CA THR A 619 22.41 24.69 50.81
C THR A 619 21.45 24.37 49.65
N LYS A 620 21.61 25.05 48.49
CA LYS A 620 20.78 24.78 47.31
C LYS A 620 21.00 23.35 46.80
N ALA A 621 22.26 22.91 46.71
CA ALA A 621 22.60 21.56 46.28
C ALA A 621 22.03 20.47 47.22
N SER A 622 22.04 20.71 48.53
CA SER A 622 21.44 19.82 49.54
C SER A 622 19.92 19.72 49.42
N LEU A 623 19.24 20.83 49.14
CA LEU A 623 17.79 20.84 48.87
C LEU A 623 17.45 20.11 47.57
N THR A 624 18.28 20.28 46.52
CA THR A 624 18.12 19.53 45.26
C THR A 624 18.28 18.04 45.47
N ALA A 625 19.27 17.59 46.25
CA ALA A 625 19.45 16.17 46.56
C ALA A 625 18.27 15.58 47.33
N GLN A 626 17.66 16.34 48.25
CA GLN A 626 16.43 15.96 48.94
C GLN A 626 15.24 15.85 47.97
N SER A 627 15.12 16.80 47.04
CA SER A 627 14.09 16.74 45.99
C SER A 627 14.23 15.49 45.13
N TRP A 628 15.45 15.17 44.67
CA TRP A 628 15.72 13.93 43.92
C TRP A 628 15.38 12.68 44.72
N TYR A 629 15.71 12.62 46.01
CA TYR A 629 15.33 11.49 46.84
C TYR A 629 13.81 11.30 46.93
N ASN A 630 13.01 12.38 46.79
CA ASN A 630 11.55 12.29 46.81
C ASN A 630 10.93 11.98 45.44
N GLN A 631 11.70 12.02 44.35
CA GLN A 631 11.22 11.60 43.03
C GLN A 631 11.03 10.08 42.98
N ALA A 632 10.06 9.63 42.18
CA ALA A 632 9.65 8.23 42.15
C ALA A 632 10.71 7.30 41.52
N PHE A 633 11.40 7.74 40.47
CA PHE A 633 12.28 6.89 39.68
C PHE A 633 13.63 6.53 40.37
N PRO A 634 14.12 5.27 40.22
CA PRO A 634 15.38 4.82 40.81
C PRO A 634 16.61 5.71 40.52
N VAL A 635 16.77 6.25 39.32
CA VAL A 635 17.92 7.08 38.94
C VAL A 635 18.03 8.36 39.77
N PHE A 636 16.91 8.92 40.22
CA PHE A 636 16.93 10.06 41.14
C PHE A 636 17.35 9.64 42.56
N LYS A 637 17.03 8.41 42.99
CA LYS A 637 17.62 7.85 44.22
C LYS A 637 19.13 7.69 44.08
N ARG A 638 19.61 7.23 42.91
CA ARG A 638 21.04 7.11 42.61
C ARG A 638 21.73 8.47 42.66
N LEU A 639 21.16 9.50 42.01
CA LEU A 639 21.67 10.88 42.07
C LEU A 639 21.71 11.41 43.51
N ALA A 640 20.67 11.15 44.32
CA ALA A 640 20.64 11.52 45.73
C ALA A 640 21.71 10.79 46.55
N PHE A 641 21.93 9.50 46.32
CA PHE A 641 22.99 8.72 46.99
C PHE A 641 24.39 9.18 46.56
N PHE A 642 24.58 9.50 45.28
CA PHE A 642 25.81 10.13 44.80
C PHE A 642 26.06 11.47 45.50
N ALA A 643 25.05 12.34 45.58
CA ALA A 643 25.13 13.61 46.30
C ALA A 643 25.46 13.39 47.79
N ALA A 644 24.90 12.34 48.39
CA ALA A 644 25.16 11.95 49.77
C ALA A 644 26.59 11.46 50.05
N THR A 645 27.37 11.08 49.03
CA THR A 645 28.80 10.80 49.22
C THR A 645 29.61 12.08 49.55
N HIS A 646 29.08 13.27 49.20
CA HIS A 646 29.68 14.55 49.53
C HIS A 646 29.17 15.01 50.91
N THR A 647 29.73 14.43 51.97
CA THR A 647 29.26 14.55 53.36
C THR A 647 29.22 15.98 53.91
N LYS A 648 29.99 16.90 53.32
CA LYS A 648 29.95 18.34 53.61
C LYS A 648 28.69 19.06 53.11
N VAL A 649 28.00 18.50 52.12
CA VAL A 649 26.80 19.06 51.49
C VAL A 649 25.54 18.35 52.00
N VAL A 650 25.60 17.02 52.11
CA VAL A 650 24.52 16.17 52.61
C VAL A 650 24.99 15.50 53.89
N ALA A 651 24.32 15.80 55.01
CA ALA A 651 24.71 15.26 56.31
C ALA A 651 24.63 13.72 56.35
N PRO A 652 25.64 13.00 56.89
CA PRO A 652 25.62 11.52 56.98
C PRO A 652 24.39 10.95 57.68
N LYS A 653 23.81 11.67 58.64
CA LYS A 653 22.55 11.30 59.30
C LYS A 653 21.37 11.23 58.32
N MET A 654 21.31 12.13 57.35
CA MET A 654 20.26 12.16 56.32
C MET A 654 20.46 11.00 55.32
N ALA A 655 21.69 10.78 54.88
CA ALA A 655 22.04 9.64 54.02
C ALA A 655 21.67 8.29 54.66
N LEU A 656 21.95 8.12 55.96
CA LEU A 656 21.53 6.95 56.71
C LEU A 656 20.00 6.83 56.79
N ALA A 657 19.27 7.94 56.97
CA ALA A 657 17.82 7.91 56.98
C ALA A 657 17.28 7.35 55.64
N TRP A 658 17.79 7.86 54.51
CA TRP A 658 17.42 7.40 53.17
C TRP A 658 17.69 5.92 52.90
N LEU A 659 18.79 5.36 53.41
CA LEU A 659 19.08 3.92 53.32
C LEU A 659 18.16 3.04 54.19
N THR A 660 17.49 3.64 55.18
CA THR A 660 16.64 2.91 56.14
C THR A 660 15.13 3.13 55.95
N MET A 661 14.73 4.01 55.05
CA MET A 661 13.35 4.23 54.60
C MET A 661 12.88 3.09 53.66
N ASP A 662 11.60 3.10 53.28
CA ASP A 662 10.98 2.18 52.30
C ASP A 662 11.30 0.69 52.52
N ASP A 663 11.23 0.23 53.77
CA ASP A 663 11.61 -1.14 54.18
C ASP A 663 13.01 -1.56 53.72
N GLN A 664 13.94 -0.59 53.65
CA GLN A 664 15.31 -0.75 53.18
C GLN A 664 15.41 -1.19 51.71
N ARG A 665 14.37 -1.00 50.90
CA ARG A 665 14.37 -1.36 49.46
C ARG A 665 15.61 -0.85 48.75
N TRP A 666 15.89 0.44 48.86
CA TRP A 666 17.00 1.08 48.13
C TRP A 666 18.38 0.73 48.67
N LEU A 667 18.48 0.19 49.90
CA LEU A 667 19.74 -0.41 50.39
C LEU A 667 20.06 -1.70 49.64
N TRP A 668 19.04 -2.44 49.20
CA TRP A 668 19.16 -3.80 48.65
C TRP A 668 18.89 -3.91 47.15
N SER A 669 18.20 -2.93 46.55
CA SER A 669 17.86 -2.91 45.13
C SER A 669 19.11 -2.94 44.25
N VAL A 670 19.03 -3.69 43.16
CA VAL A 670 20.09 -3.73 42.14
C VAL A 670 20.20 -2.39 41.42
N GLU A 671 19.08 -1.70 41.23
CA GLU A 671 19.01 -0.38 40.57
C GLU A 671 19.92 0.66 41.24
N THR A 672 20.05 0.63 42.57
CA THR A 672 20.82 1.61 43.34
C THR A 672 22.15 1.09 43.87
N GLN A 673 22.48 -0.18 43.61
CA GLN A 673 23.63 -0.85 44.22
C GLN A 673 24.96 -0.09 44.05
N PRO A 674 25.34 0.37 42.85
CA PRO A 674 26.63 1.04 42.64
C PRO A 674 26.82 2.28 43.53
N GLU A 675 25.78 3.11 43.64
CA GLU A 675 25.81 4.32 44.44
C GLU A 675 25.69 4.03 45.95
N VAL A 676 24.95 3.01 46.34
CA VAL A 676 24.84 2.58 47.75
C VAL A 676 26.17 2.09 48.30
N LEU A 677 26.93 1.31 47.53
CA LEU A 677 28.24 0.79 47.95
C LEU A 677 29.25 1.93 48.17
N ARG A 678 29.26 2.92 47.28
CA ARG A 678 30.06 4.14 47.42
C ARG A 678 29.60 4.98 48.61
N LEU A 679 28.29 5.08 48.80
CA LEU A 679 27.72 5.81 49.92
C LEU A 679 28.14 5.20 51.25
N ILE A 680 28.06 3.87 51.40
CA ILE A 680 28.55 3.16 52.60
C ILE A 680 30.02 3.47 52.83
N LEU A 681 30.85 3.40 51.79
CA LEU A 681 32.28 3.70 51.90
C LEU A 681 32.56 5.14 52.37
N ALA A 682 31.74 6.11 51.92
CA ALA A 682 31.88 7.52 52.29
C ALA A 682 31.35 7.84 53.70
N ILE A 683 30.17 7.34 54.07
CA ILE A 683 29.51 7.75 55.33
C ILE A 683 29.93 6.91 56.53
N ALA A 684 30.34 5.65 56.34
CA ALA A 684 30.69 4.76 57.45
C ALA A 684 31.68 5.37 58.46
N PRO A 685 32.79 6.04 58.07
CA PRO A 685 33.71 6.66 59.03
C PRO A 685 33.15 7.90 59.73
N GLU A 686 32.11 8.54 59.18
CA GLU A 686 31.50 9.75 59.73
C GLU A 686 30.26 9.49 60.59
N LEU A 687 29.71 8.27 60.55
CA LEU A 687 28.58 7.89 61.37
C LEU A 687 29.01 7.69 62.83
N SER A 688 28.17 8.15 63.77
CA SER A 688 28.36 7.80 65.19
C SER A 688 28.25 6.28 65.40
N LYS A 689 28.85 5.77 66.47
CA LYS A 689 28.81 4.33 66.82
C LYS A 689 27.39 3.75 66.84
N ASN A 690 26.41 4.51 67.35
CA ASN A 690 25.01 4.08 67.38
C ASN A 690 24.38 4.00 65.98
N GLN A 691 24.72 4.95 65.11
CA GLN A 691 24.25 4.98 63.72
C GLN A 691 24.87 3.86 62.88
N TRP A 692 26.18 3.63 63.02
CA TRP A 692 26.87 2.53 62.36
C TRP A 692 26.29 1.17 62.79
N ASN A 693 26.13 0.95 64.11
CA ASN A 693 25.53 -0.27 64.64
C ASN A 693 24.12 -0.53 64.09
N LYS A 694 23.35 0.52 63.80
CA LYS A 694 22.02 0.39 63.19
C LYS A 694 22.15 -0.14 61.75
N LEU A 695 23.01 0.45 60.93
CA LEU A 695 23.21 0.02 59.54
C LEU A 695 23.83 -1.38 59.46
N GLU A 696 24.82 -1.67 60.30
CA GLU A 696 25.50 -2.98 60.34
C GLU A 696 24.53 -4.11 60.71
N LYS A 697 23.62 -3.88 61.68
CA LYS A 697 22.55 -4.84 62.01
C LYS A 697 21.60 -5.09 60.84
N LEU A 698 21.30 -4.06 60.04
CA LEU A 698 20.46 -4.21 58.86
C LEU A 698 21.18 -5.02 57.77
N ILE A 699 22.47 -4.72 57.51
CA ILE A 699 23.27 -5.49 56.55
C ILE A 699 23.34 -6.97 56.97
N LEU A 700 23.54 -7.26 58.26
CA LEU A 700 23.54 -8.63 58.78
C LEU A 700 22.21 -9.37 58.65
N LYS A 701 21.08 -8.64 58.63
CA LYS A 701 19.75 -9.22 58.44
C LYS A 701 19.55 -9.74 57.01
N GLY A 702 20.28 -9.20 56.03
CA GLY A 702 20.17 -9.54 54.62
C GLY A 702 19.00 -8.86 53.91
N PRO A 703 18.92 -9.00 52.57
CA PRO A 703 17.89 -8.35 51.78
C PRO A 703 16.50 -8.96 52.05
N PRO A 704 15.42 -8.16 52.01
CA PRO A 704 14.07 -8.68 52.20
C PRO A 704 13.62 -9.52 50.99
N LYS A 705 12.93 -10.64 51.27
CA LYS A 705 12.55 -11.64 50.26
C LYS A 705 11.62 -11.09 49.17
N PHE A 706 10.77 -10.12 49.48
CA PHE A 706 9.79 -9.54 48.53
C PHE A 706 10.43 -8.81 47.32
N LEU A 707 11.72 -8.48 47.37
CA LEU A 707 12.44 -7.85 46.26
C LEU A 707 12.80 -8.82 45.14
N TYR A 708 12.61 -10.12 45.37
CA TYR A 708 13.05 -11.20 44.48
C TYR A 708 11.87 -12.11 44.12
N SER A 709 12.00 -12.83 43.00
CA SER A 709 10.97 -13.74 42.50
C SER A 709 10.74 -14.91 43.46
N ASP A 710 9.48 -15.32 43.64
CA ASP A 710 9.10 -16.49 44.43
C ASP A 710 9.58 -17.82 43.82
N ASN A 711 10.02 -17.81 42.55
CA ASN A 711 10.45 -19.00 41.80
C ASN A 711 11.93 -19.40 42.03
N LEU A 712 12.66 -18.68 42.89
CA LEU A 712 14.07 -18.99 43.16
C LEU A 712 14.20 -20.26 44.03
N ASN A 713 15.10 -21.16 43.64
CA ASN A 713 15.38 -22.34 44.46
C ASN A 713 16.15 -21.96 45.75
N GLY A 714 16.12 -22.83 46.76
CA GLY A 714 16.74 -22.54 48.06
C GLY A 714 18.25 -22.28 48.01
N GLY A 715 18.95 -22.86 47.03
CA GLY A 715 20.39 -22.65 46.82
C GLY A 715 20.72 -21.30 46.18
N GLU A 716 19.92 -20.88 45.19
CA GLU A 716 20.02 -19.58 44.52
C GLU A 716 19.72 -18.44 45.48
N TRP A 717 18.66 -18.56 46.28
CA TRP A 717 18.32 -17.57 47.30
C TRP A 717 19.44 -17.38 48.32
N ALA A 718 19.99 -18.49 48.84
CA ALA A 718 21.11 -18.44 49.79
C ALA A 718 22.35 -17.75 49.17
N ARG A 719 22.62 -17.99 47.89
CA ARG A 719 23.75 -17.36 47.17
C ARG A 719 23.55 -15.85 46.95
N ILE A 720 22.32 -15.42 46.64
CA ILE A 720 21.97 -13.99 46.52
C ILE A 720 22.14 -13.27 47.86
N VAL A 721 21.61 -13.85 48.95
CA VAL A 721 21.74 -13.29 50.29
C VAL A 721 23.22 -13.17 50.70
N ASP A 722 24.01 -14.24 50.53
CA ASP A 722 25.44 -14.24 50.84
C ASP A 722 26.18 -13.17 50.01
N TYR A 723 25.91 -13.06 48.70
CA TYR A 723 26.51 -12.02 47.85
C TYR A 723 26.16 -10.61 48.33
N SER A 724 24.87 -10.32 48.51
CA SER A 724 24.39 -8.98 48.88
C SER A 724 24.95 -8.51 50.23
N ILE A 725 25.07 -9.41 51.21
CA ILE A 725 25.68 -9.11 52.52
C ILE A 725 27.18 -8.88 52.38
N ALA A 726 27.88 -9.79 51.68
CA ALA A 726 29.34 -9.75 51.60
C ALA A 726 29.87 -8.50 50.92
N VAL A 727 29.26 -8.06 49.81
CA VAL A 727 29.72 -6.85 49.08
C VAL A 727 29.57 -5.60 49.96
N ARG A 728 28.47 -5.46 50.71
CA ARG A 728 28.24 -4.29 51.60
C ARG A 728 29.19 -4.29 52.81
N LEU A 729 29.41 -5.44 53.45
CA LEU A 729 30.37 -5.57 54.56
C LEU A 729 31.82 -5.38 54.10
N ALA A 730 32.17 -5.84 52.90
CA ALA A 730 33.50 -5.63 52.32
C ALA A 730 33.77 -4.13 52.08
N LYS A 731 32.81 -3.38 51.52
CA LYS A 731 32.94 -1.93 51.31
C LYS A 731 32.98 -1.16 52.63
N ALA A 732 32.20 -1.58 53.62
CA ALA A 732 32.31 -1.05 54.99
C ALA A 732 33.71 -1.28 55.59
N LYS A 733 34.26 -2.48 55.47
CA LYS A 733 35.63 -2.79 55.94
C LYS A 733 36.69 -1.98 55.21
N ALA A 734 36.51 -1.76 53.90
CA ALA A 734 37.40 -0.93 53.09
C ALA A 734 37.43 0.55 53.55
N SER A 735 36.34 1.04 54.15
CA SER A 735 36.28 2.39 54.76
C SER A 735 37.05 2.54 56.09
N LYS A 736 37.74 1.49 56.53
CA LYS A 736 38.51 1.40 57.80
C LYS A 736 37.67 1.47 59.08
N VAL A 737 36.36 1.26 58.97
CA VAL A 737 35.48 1.07 60.14
C VAL A 737 35.65 -0.34 60.72
N LEU A 738 35.69 -0.45 62.05
CA LEU A 738 35.75 -1.72 62.76
C LEU A 738 34.37 -2.41 62.70
N LEU A 739 34.30 -3.51 61.95
CA LEU A 739 33.13 -4.41 61.96
C LEU A 739 32.99 -5.09 63.32
N CYS A 740 31.76 -5.32 63.78
CA CYS A 740 31.53 -6.14 64.96
C CYS A 740 31.94 -7.60 64.72
N ALA A 741 32.20 -8.34 65.80
CA ALA A 741 32.63 -9.74 65.70
C ALA A 741 31.67 -10.63 64.88
N LYS A 742 30.35 -10.35 64.92
CA LYS A 742 29.35 -11.09 64.13
C LYS A 742 29.43 -10.77 62.64
N ALA A 743 29.60 -9.50 62.27
CA ALA A 743 29.75 -9.07 60.87
C ALA A 743 31.06 -9.58 60.27
N GLN A 744 32.16 -9.49 61.02
CA GLN A 744 33.45 -10.00 60.57
C GLN A 744 33.41 -11.53 60.35
N ALA A 745 32.84 -12.28 61.29
CA ALA A 745 32.69 -13.73 61.13
C ALA A 745 31.84 -14.12 59.92
N LYS A 746 30.73 -13.41 59.65
CA LYS A 746 29.86 -13.69 58.50
C LYS A 746 30.55 -13.39 57.16
N LEU A 747 31.33 -12.31 57.09
CA LEU A 747 32.12 -11.99 55.89
C LEU A 747 33.19 -13.08 55.64
N ASP A 748 33.90 -13.52 56.68
CA ASP A 748 34.93 -14.55 56.56
C ASP A 748 34.35 -15.93 56.16
N GLU A 749 33.15 -16.26 56.64
CA GLU A 749 32.38 -17.45 56.23
C GLU A 749 32.06 -17.42 54.73
N ILE A 750 31.51 -16.31 54.23
CA ILE A 750 31.11 -16.17 52.82
C ILE A 750 32.34 -16.15 51.90
N SER A 751 33.42 -15.45 52.27
CA SER A 751 34.66 -15.41 51.49
C SER A 751 35.32 -16.79 51.38
N LYS A 752 35.23 -17.64 52.41
CA LYS A 752 35.68 -19.05 52.32
C LYS A 752 34.79 -19.89 51.42
N LYS A 753 33.48 -19.65 51.45
CA LYS A 753 32.48 -20.37 50.64
C LYS A 753 32.57 -20.03 49.14
N TYR A 754 32.92 -18.79 48.80
CA TYR A 754 33.03 -18.32 47.41
C TYR A 754 34.39 -17.63 47.15
N PRO A 755 35.51 -18.40 47.07
CA PRO A 755 36.85 -17.85 46.95
C PRO A 755 37.12 -17.13 45.61
N LYS A 756 36.27 -17.34 44.60
CA LYS A 756 36.35 -16.68 43.29
C LYS A 756 35.66 -15.30 43.24
N TRP A 757 35.01 -14.87 44.32
CA TRP A 757 34.36 -13.56 44.38
C TRP A 757 35.37 -12.48 44.73
N ASP A 758 35.65 -11.59 43.79
CA ASP A 758 36.44 -10.40 44.06
C ASP A 758 35.55 -9.28 44.59
N LEU A 759 35.30 -9.28 45.89
CA LEU A 759 34.42 -8.32 46.57
C LEU A 759 34.96 -6.88 46.59
N TYR A 760 36.20 -6.67 46.15
CA TYR A 760 36.85 -5.36 46.16
C TYR A 760 36.97 -4.75 44.76
N ASP A 761 36.96 -5.56 43.69
CA ASP A 761 36.89 -5.12 42.30
C ASP A 761 35.59 -4.35 41.99
N GLU A 762 35.74 -3.19 41.37
CA GLU A 762 34.62 -2.35 40.93
C GLU A 762 33.79 -3.01 39.82
N ALA A 763 34.42 -3.76 38.90
CA ALA A 763 33.69 -4.49 37.84
C ALA A 763 32.80 -5.62 38.39
N PHE A 764 33.10 -6.09 39.61
CA PHE A 764 32.30 -7.08 40.31
C PHE A 764 31.04 -6.47 40.96
N GLU A 765 31.04 -5.16 41.23
CA GLU A 765 29.93 -4.40 41.84
C GLU A 765 28.73 -4.21 40.90
N THR A 766 28.95 -4.13 39.59
CA THR A 766 27.93 -3.82 38.57
C THR A 766 27.39 -5.05 37.84
N SER A 767 27.86 -6.24 38.20
CA SER A 767 27.51 -7.45 37.46
C SER A 767 26.03 -7.81 37.63
N VAL A 768 25.24 -7.67 36.54
CA VAL A 768 23.79 -7.98 36.43
C VAL A 768 23.49 -9.49 36.52
N ARG A 769 24.46 -10.29 36.95
CA ARG A 769 24.55 -11.75 36.78
C ARG A 769 23.44 -12.58 37.48
N PHE A 770 22.55 -11.96 38.25
CA PHE A 770 21.65 -12.67 39.17
C PHE A 770 20.17 -12.25 39.13
N SER A 771 19.70 -11.44 38.18
CA SER A 771 18.33 -10.89 38.27
C SER A 771 17.35 -11.35 37.19
N TYR A 772 17.73 -11.57 35.93
CA TYR A 772 16.80 -12.06 34.91
C TYR A 772 17.58 -12.85 33.84
N GLY A 773 17.09 -14.03 33.45
CA GLY A 773 17.69 -14.88 32.42
C GLY A 773 17.59 -14.32 30.99
N GLY A 774 17.99 -13.06 30.79
CA GLY A 774 18.11 -12.39 29.51
C GLY A 774 19.56 -12.00 29.25
N GLY A 775 19.92 -11.79 27.98
CA GLY A 775 21.28 -11.44 27.54
C GLY A 775 21.85 -10.22 28.27
N SER A 776 23.18 -10.12 28.36
CA SER A 776 23.79 -9.03 29.10
C SER A 776 23.70 -7.72 28.32
N PRO A 777 23.55 -6.59 29.02
CA PRO A 777 23.56 -5.27 28.42
C PRO A 777 24.97 -4.65 28.40
N PHE A 778 26.02 -5.47 28.36
CA PHE A 778 27.38 -4.97 28.21
C PHE A 778 27.61 -4.44 26.79
N ALA A 779 28.56 -3.51 26.67
CA ALA A 779 29.16 -3.15 25.39
C ALA A 779 29.36 -4.39 24.52
N LYS A 780 28.90 -4.32 23.27
CA LYS A 780 29.26 -5.31 22.27
C LYS A 780 30.77 -5.46 22.30
N LYS A 781 31.27 -6.69 22.39
CA LYS A 781 32.71 -6.92 22.38
C LYS A 781 33.28 -6.35 21.08
N PRO A 782 34.24 -5.41 21.15
CA PRO A 782 34.85 -4.87 19.96
C PRO A 782 35.56 -6.00 19.24
N VAL A 783 35.28 -6.13 17.95
CA VAL A 783 35.91 -7.13 17.10
C VAL A 783 37.08 -6.48 16.34
N PRO A 784 38.14 -7.24 16.00
CA PRO A 784 39.26 -6.69 15.25
C PRO A 784 38.80 -6.09 13.92
N GLN A 785 39.40 -4.98 13.49
CA GLN A 785 39.05 -4.33 12.21
C GLN A 785 39.93 -4.77 11.02
N SER A 786 41.01 -5.51 11.28
CA SER A 786 41.84 -6.07 10.22
C SER A 786 41.29 -7.40 9.73
N VAL A 787 41.35 -7.65 8.42
CA VAL A 787 40.77 -8.85 7.81
C VAL A 787 41.37 -10.14 8.41
N SER A 788 42.69 -10.18 8.66
CA SER A 788 43.35 -11.40 9.17
C SER A 788 42.96 -11.69 10.62
N GLU A 789 42.98 -10.66 11.48
CA GLU A 789 42.65 -10.82 12.89
C GLU A 789 41.15 -11.11 13.07
N LEU A 790 40.29 -10.51 12.25
CA LEU A 790 38.84 -10.74 12.32
C LEU A 790 38.47 -12.15 11.86
N VAL A 791 39.14 -12.70 10.85
CA VAL A 791 38.99 -14.12 10.45
C VAL A 791 39.35 -15.05 11.61
N ASP A 792 40.53 -14.86 12.23
CA ASP A 792 40.98 -15.69 13.36
C ASP A 792 40.06 -15.55 14.58
N TRP A 793 39.51 -14.35 14.80
CA TRP A 793 38.58 -14.06 15.88
C TRP A 793 37.23 -14.76 15.69
N LEU A 794 36.64 -14.69 14.49
CA LEU A 794 35.38 -15.37 14.19
C LEU A 794 35.50 -16.89 14.25
N LEU A 795 36.66 -17.46 13.90
CA LEU A 795 36.91 -18.90 14.07
C LEU A 795 36.94 -19.32 15.55
N LYS A 796 37.42 -18.43 16.45
CA LYS A 796 37.41 -18.65 17.90
C LYS A 796 36.02 -18.41 18.51
N HIS A 797 35.22 -17.53 17.90
CA HIS A 797 33.88 -17.14 18.35
C HIS A 797 32.81 -17.38 17.25
N PRO A 798 32.52 -18.65 16.90
CA PRO A 798 31.64 -19.02 15.79
C PRO A 798 30.17 -18.60 16.02
N ALA A 799 29.80 -18.38 17.27
CA ALA A 799 28.56 -17.76 17.73
C ALA A 799 28.86 -16.95 19.00
N PRO A 800 28.06 -15.92 19.32
CA PRO A 800 28.21 -15.19 20.58
C PRO A 800 28.05 -16.11 21.80
N GLU A 801 28.85 -15.88 22.84
CA GLU A 801 28.70 -16.57 24.12
C GLU A 801 27.41 -16.12 24.82
N TRP A 802 26.83 -16.98 25.66
CA TRP A 802 25.54 -16.68 26.30
C TRP A 802 25.62 -15.38 27.11
N GLY A 803 24.89 -14.37 26.64
CA GLY A 803 24.83 -13.05 27.26
C GLY A 803 25.89 -12.06 26.75
N GLU A 804 26.71 -12.38 25.76
CA GLU A 804 27.65 -11.42 25.17
C GLU A 804 27.25 -11.14 23.72
N GLU A 805 27.04 -9.86 23.38
CA GLU A 805 26.90 -9.44 21.98
C GLU A 805 28.24 -8.90 21.48
N ASP A 806 28.48 -8.92 20.17
CA ASP A 806 29.70 -8.40 19.54
C ASP A 806 29.37 -7.52 18.34
N GLU A 807 30.34 -6.73 17.89
CA GLU A 807 30.16 -5.70 16.85
C GLU A 807 30.09 -6.26 15.41
N TRP A 808 30.06 -7.59 15.23
CA TRP A 808 30.10 -8.19 13.89
C TRP A 808 28.93 -7.74 13.01
N GLN A 809 27.70 -7.76 13.54
CA GLN A 809 26.52 -7.31 12.78
C GLN A 809 26.63 -5.83 12.38
N ASP A 810 27.17 -4.99 13.25
CA ASP A 810 27.34 -3.55 12.97
C ASP A 810 28.37 -3.31 11.87
N ILE A 811 29.42 -4.14 11.80
CA ILE A 811 30.37 -4.13 10.68
C ILE A 811 29.69 -4.55 9.38
N CYS A 812 28.81 -5.55 9.39
CA CYS A 812 28.07 -5.94 8.19
C CYS A 812 27.15 -4.84 7.67
N GLU A 813 26.53 -4.06 8.56
CA GLU A 813 25.63 -2.96 8.22
C GLU A 813 26.39 -1.72 7.73
N ASN A 814 27.52 -1.38 8.35
CA ASN A 814 28.25 -0.12 8.09
C ASN A 814 29.46 -0.27 7.16
N ASN A 815 30.03 -1.47 7.00
CA ASN A 815 31.24 -1.72 6.22
C ASN A 815 31.15 -3.00 5.38
N LEU A 816 30.51 -2.86 4.22
CA LEU A 816 30.27 -3.95 3.28
C LEU A 816 31.58 -4.59 2.76
N ASP A 817 32.59 -3.79 2.43
CA ASP A 817 33.84 -4.31 1.85
C ASP A 817 34.62 -5.18 2.83
N LEU A 818 34.71 -4.77 4.11
CA LEU A 818 35.39 -5.55 5.14
C LEU A 818 34.68 -6.87 5.41
N SER A 819 33.35 -6.83 5.58
CA SER A 819 32.55 -8.02 5.88
C SER A 819 32.60 -9.06 4.74
N LEU A 820 32.53 -8.62 3.48
CA LEU A 820 32.65 -9.51 2.31
C LEU A 820 34.05 -10.12 2.19
N GLN A 821 35.12 -9.37 2.44
CA GLN A 821 36.48 -9.92 2.40
C GLN A 821 36.70 -11.00 3.47
N VAL A 822 36.19 -10.77 4.68
CA VAL A 822 36.28 -11.73 5.80
C VAL A 822 35.51 -13.01 5.49
N LEU A 823 34.25 -12.88 5.07
CA LEU A 823 33.42 -14.05 4.72
C LEU A 823 33.99 -14.81 3.51
N SER A 824 34.54 -14.10 2.51
CA SER A 824 35.20 -14.73 1.35
C SER A 824 36.46 -15.51 1.74
N LYS A 825 37.25 -15.03 2.72
CA LYS A 825 38.41 -15.78 3.21
C LYS A 825 37.99 -17.01 4.02
N LEU A 826 36.99 -16.86 4.89
CA LEU A 826 36.43 -17.99 5.65
C LEU A 826 35.89 -19.08 4.71
N SER A 827 35.16 -18.71 3.65
CA SER A 827 34.68 -19.67 2.65
C SER A 827 35.81 -20.34 1.86
N GLN A 828 36.88 -19.62 1.51
CA GLN A 828 38.06 -20.20 0.85
C GLN A 828 38.78 -21.22 1.77
N MET A 829 38.73 -21.01 3.08
CA MET A 829 39.23 -21.96 4.10
C MET A 829 38.23 -23.10 4.39
N ASN A 830 37.09 -23.15 3.67
CA ASN A 830 35.98 -24.06 3.90
C ASN A 830 35.39 -24.01 5.32
N GLN A 831 35.47 -22.83 5.97
CA GLN A 831 34.91 -22.56 7.29
C GLN A 831 33.63 -21.74 7.15
N TRP A 832 32.50 -22.38 7.42
CA TRP A 832 31.17 -21.78 7.25
C TRP A 832 30.50 -21.62 8.61
N LEU A 833 30.34 -20.37 9.06
CA LEU A 833 29.82 -20.02 10.38
C LEU A 833 28.35 -19.57 10.30
N PRO A 834 27.37 -20.44 10.58
CA PRO A 834 25.97 -20.17 10.24
C PRO A 834 25.37 -18.97 10.97
N TYR A 835 25.71 -18.78 12.25
CA TYR A 835 25.24 -17.63 13.02
C TYR A 835 25.76 -16.31 12.45
N ARG A 836 27.05 -16.25 12.09
CA ARG A 836 27.69 -15.07 11.51
C ARG A 836 27.14 -14.72 10.13
N TRP A 837 26.78 -15.73 9.34
CA TRP A 837 26.07 -15.53 8.07
C TRP A 837 24.65 -14.99 8.26
N LYS A 838 23.92 -15.42 9.30
CA LYS A 838 22.59 -14.85 9.62
C LYS A 838 22.68 -13.38 9.98
N GLU A 839 23.66 -13.00 10.80
CA GLU A 839 23.91 -11.60 11.17
C GLU A 839 24.25 -10.76 9.93
N ALA A 840 25.14 -11.26 9.07
CA ALA A 840 25.53 -10.56 7.84
C ALA A 840 24.36 -10.37 6.87
N LEU A 841 23.62 -11.43 6.55
CA LEU A 841 22.45 -11.36 5.67
C LEU A 841 21.38 -10.41 6.24
N SER A 842 21.18 -10.45 7.57
CA SER A 842 20.22 -9.58 8.25
C SER A 842 20.64 -8.12 8.28
N GLY A 843 21.93 -7.82 8.27
CA GLY A 843 22.41 -6.46 8.06
C GLY A 843 22.13 -5.97 6.63
N TRP A 844 22.35 -6.81 5.62
CA TRP A 844 22.26 -6.39 4.22
C TRP A 844 20.84 -6.27 3.69
N TYR A 845 19.90 -7.18 4.01
CA TYR A 845 18.55 -7.13 3.44
C TYR A 845 17.69 -5.96 3.96
N LYS A 846 18.14 -5.26 5.02
CA LYS A 846 17.46 -4.09 5.59
C LYS A 846 17.47 -2.88 4.66
N ASP A 847 18.50 -2.75 3.82
CA ASP A 847 18.68 -1.63 2.90
C ASP A 847 18.74 -2.14 1.45
N LYS A 848 17.92 -1.54 0.57
CA LYS A 848 17.81 -1.93 -0.83
C LYS A 848 19.12 -1.69 -1.60
N GLU A 849 19.83 -0.62 -1.30
CA GLU A 849 21.10 -0.28 -1.96
C GLU A 849 22.23 -1.21 -1.48
N LEU A 850 22.29 -1.49 -0.18
CA LEU A 850 23.25 -2.47 0.36
C LEU A 850 22.99 -3.87 -0.19
N THR A 851 21.72 -4.29 -0.29
CA THR A 851 21.34 -5.58 -0.88
C THR A 851 21.85 -5.70 -2.32
N ALA A 852 21.65 -4.66 -3.13
CA ALA A 852 22.09 -4.63 -4.52
C ALA A 852 23.62 -4.71 -4.62
N ARG A 853 24.34 -3.92 -3.81
CA ARG A 853 25.80 -3.87 -3.81
C ARG A 853 26.46 -5.15 -3.29
N SER A 854 25.82 -5.85 -2.37
CA SER A 854 26.38 -7.08 -1.78
C SER A 854 26.18 -8.31 -2.65
N TRP A 855 25.19 -8.31 -3.54
CA TRP A 855 24.73 -9.51 -4.23
C TRP A 855 25.78 -10.20 -5.09
N GLU A 856 26.49 -9.47 -5.95
CA GLU A 856 27.42 -10.07 -6.93
C GLU A 856 28.43 -11.00 -6.24
N LYS A 857 29.03 -10.54 -5.14
CA LYS A 857 30.00 -11.31 -4.35
C LYS A 857 29.33 -12.39 -3.48
N VAL A 858 28.20 -12.08 -2.84
CA VAL A 858 27.51 -13.01 -1.92
C VAL A 858 26.91 -14.19 -2.68
N SER A 859 26.29 -13.95 -3.83
CA SER A 859 25.63 -14.96 -4.65
C SER A 859 26.64 -16.01 -5.15
N ALA A 860 27.82 -15.59 -5.59
CA ALA A 860 28.91 -16.48 -5.99
C ALA A 860 29.38 -17.37 -4.82
N LEU A 861 29.55 -16.79 -3.63
CA LEU A 861 29.94 -17.55 -2.43
C LEU A 861 28.88 -18.58 -2.04
N LEU A 862 27.60 -18.17 -1.95
CA LEU A 862 26.49 -19.05 -1.54
C LEU A 862 26.18 -20.15 -2.56
N THR A 863 26.45 -19.92 -3.84
CA THR A 863 26.32 -20.95 -4.88
C THR A 863 27.29 -22.11 -4.62
N SER A 864 28.47 -21.84 -4.07
CA SER A 864 29.46 -22.86 -3.67
C SER A 864 29.32 -23.37 -2.23
N ALA A 865 28.39 -22.81 -1.44
CA ALA A 865 28.24 -23.16 -0.03
C ALA A 865 27.69 -24.60 0.19
N PRO A 866 28.08 -25.27 1.29
CA PRO A 866 27.55 -26.58 1.68
C PRO A 866 26.06 -26.54 2.06
N ASP A 867 25.32 -27.60 1.76
CA ASP A 867 23.88 -27.68 2.04
C ASP A 867 23.53 -27.53 3.53
N LYS A 868 24.43 -27.97 4.42
CA LYS A 868 24.28 -27.80 5.87
C LYS A 868 24.18 -26.32 6.25
N LEU A 869 25.02 -25.46 5.66
CA LEU A 869 24.97 -24.02 5.91
C LEU A 869 23.65 -23.45 5.41
N ILE A 870 23.28 -23.76 4.16
CA ILE A 870 22.05 -23.26 3.53
C ILE A 870 20.83 -23.58 4.40
N LYS A 871 20.74 -24.81 4.91
CA LYS A 871 19.67 -25.22 5.82
C LYS A 871 19.63 -24.38 7.09
N GLU A 872 20.79 -24.09 7.69
CA GLU A 872 20.82 -23.31 8.94
C GLU A 872 20.46 -21.84 8.72
N ILE A 873 20.80 -21.24 7.57
CA ILE A 873 20.57 -19.82 7.26
C ILE A 873 19.32 -19.57 6.40
N SER A 874 18.55 -20.61 6.07
CA SER A 874 17.51 -20.60 5.03
C SER A 874 16.51 -19.45 5.17
N HIS A 875 16.03 -19.18 6.38
CA HIS A 875 15.11 -18.09 6.66
C HIS A 875 15.69 -16.70 6.34
N SER A 876 16.87 -16.35 6.90
CA SER A 876 17.54 -15.08 6.61
C SER A 876 17.92 -14.93 5.13
N LEU A 877 18.29 -16.05 4.51
CA LEU A 877 18.63 -16.10 3.09
C LEU A 877 17.40 -15.88 2.18
N SER A 878 16.23 -16.41 2.56
CA SER A 878 14.98 -16.20 1.81
C SER A 878 14.57 -14.71 1.80
N TRP A 879 14.70 -14.00 2.92
CA TRP A 879 14.46 -12.56 2.97
C TRP A 879 15.46 -11.77 2.14
N TYR A 880 16.73 -12.17 2.17
CA TYR A 880 17.76 -11.58 1.31
C TYR A 880 17.43 -11.78 -0.18
N LEU A 881 17.00 -12.98 -0.59
CA LEU A 881 16.54 -13.26 -1.97
C LEU A 881 15.33 -12.43 -2.37
N ASP A 882 14.32 -12.30 -1.51
CA ASP A 882 13.11 -11.52 -1.79
C ASP A 882 13.44 -10.03 -2.05
N ARG A 883 14.37 -9.48 -1.27
CA ARG A 883 14.84 -8.09 -1.44
C ARG A 883 15.72 -7.95 -2.67
N ALA A 884 16.59 -8.92 -2.91
CA ALA A 884 17.46 -8.90 -4.06
C ALA A 884 16.66 -9.03 -5.36
N ALA A 885 15.63 -9.88 -5.45
CA ALA A 885 14.83 -10.08 -6.67
C ALA A 885 14.34 -8.76 -7.33
N ALA A 886 14.05 -7.72 -6.54
CA ALA A 886 13.69 -6.40 -7.06
C ALA A 886 14.89 -5.59 -7.62
N ALA A 887 16.10 -5.79 -7.11
CA ALA A 887 17.31 -5.04 -7.42
C ALA A 887 18.19 -5.66 -8.53
N LEU A 888 18.11 -6.96 -8.80
CA LEU A 888 19.12 -7.73 -9.57
C LEU A 888 19.06 -7.64 -11.10
N LEU A 889 20.22 -7.61 -11.77
CA LEU A 889 20.27 -7.57 -13.23
C LEU A 889 19.91 -8.95 -13.84
N ILE A 890 19.37 -8.95 -15.07
CA ILE A 890 18.91 -10.16 -15.76
C ILE A 890 20.03 -11.21 -15.92
N GLU A 891 21.29 -10.77 -16.00
CA GLU A 891 22.48 -11.60 -16.17
C GLU A 891 22.80 -12.48 -14.94
N GLU A 892 22.22 -12.19 -13.77
CA GLU A 892 22.49 -12.88 -12.50
C GLU A 892 21.52 -14.06 -12.22
N LYS A 893 20.83 -14.53 -13.27
CA LYS A 893 19.74 -15.50 -13.20
C LYS A 893 20.18 -16.89 -12.75
N GLU A 894 21.38 -17.33 -13.10
CA GLU A 894 21.87 -18.68 -12.78
C GLU A 894 22.16 -18.85 -11.28
N GLN A 895 22.84 -17.87 -10.67
CA GLN A 895 23.13 -17.87 -9.24
C GLN A 895 21.83 -17.80 -8.43
N PHE A 896 20.91 -16.89 -8.81
CA PHE A 896 19.61 -16.77 -8.15
C PHE A 896 18.83 -18.09 -8.16
N THR A 897 18.73 -18.74 -9.32
CA THR A 897 18.03 -20.02 -9.46
C THR A 897 18.68 -21.12 -8.63
N THR A 898 20.02 -21.20 -8.65
CA THR A 898 20.76 -22.24 -7.94
C THR A 898 20.55 -22.13 -6.42
N ILE A 899 20.61 -20.92 -5.87
CA ILE A 899 20.36 -20.69 -4.44
C ILE A 899 18.93 -21.05 -4.08
N CYS A 900 17.94 -20.67 -4.91
CA CYS A 900 16.55 -21.07 -4.69
C CYS A 900 16.40 -22.60 -4.63
N CYS A 901 16.98 -23.34 -5.59
CA CYS A 901 16.94 -24.81 -5.61
C CYS A 901 17.51 -25.43 -4.32
N LYS A 902 18.65 -24.92 -3.82
CA LYS A 902 19.25 -25.41 -2.57
C LYS A 902 18.35 -25.17 -1.36
N ILE A 903 17.68 -24.02 -1.29
CA ILE A 903 16.70 -23.75 -0.22
C ILE A 903 15.56 -24.75 -0.28
N LEU A 904 14.98 -24.96 -1.47
CA LEU A 904 13.89 -25.92 -1.65
C LEU A 904 14.27 -27.32 -1.18
N GLU A 905 15.47 -27.79 -1.57
CA GLU A 905 15.98 -29.11 -1.19
C GLU A 905 16.23 -29.26 0.31
N SER A 906 16.64 -28.18 0.98
CA SER A 906 16.89 -28.18 2.43
C SER A 906 15.62 -28.30 3.29
N GLU A 907 14.47 -27.88 2.75
CA GLU A 907 13.19 -27.76 3.47
C GLU A 907 12.17 -28.87 3.09
N ILE A 908 12.54 -29.85 2.25
CA ILE A 908 11.65 -30.95 1.85
C ILE A 908 11.11 -31.73 3.06
N SER A 909 11.95 -31.92 4.09
CA SER A 909 11.61 -32.68 5.30
C SER A 909 10.78 -31.92 6.35
N HIS A 910 10.48 -30.63 6.13
CA HIS A 910 9.77 -29.82 7.10
C HIS A 910 8.27 -30.18 7.12
N SER A 911 7.71 -30.43 8.30
CA SER A 911 6.27 -30.71 8.41
C SER A 911 5.46 -29.42 8.31
N TRP A 912 4.43 -29.42 7.47
CA TRP A 912 3.43 -28.36 7.46
C TRP A 912 2.74 -28.25 8.82
N VAL A 913 2.65 -27.03 9.37
CA VAL A 913 1.93 -26.77 10.62
C VAL A 913 0.66 -25.99 10.28
N CYS A 914 -0.50 -26.60 10.51
CA CYS A 914 -1.78 -25.93 10.31
C CYS A 914 -1.96 -24.86 11.39
N SER A 915 -1.75 -23.60 11.01
CA SER A 915 -2.04 -22.43 11.83
C SER A 915 -3.43 -21.89 11.52
N LYS A 916 -3.98 -21.07 12.42
CA LYS A 916 -5.25 -20.35 12.19
C LYS A 916 -5.14 -19.29 11.08
N ASP A 917 -3.93 -18.77 10.83
CA ASP A 917 -3.63 -17.76 9.82
C ASP A 917 -2.58 -18.30 8.83
N GLN A 918 -3.09 -18.97 7.80
CA GLN A 918 -2.28 -19.66 6.79
C GLN A 918 -1.45 -18.68 5.96
N ILE A 919 -1.97 -17.48 5.70
CA ILE A 919 -1.29 -16.43 4.93
C ILE A 919 -0.12 -15.87 5.71
N HIS A 920 -0.32 -15.48 6.97
CA HIS A 920 0.76 -15.01 7.82
C HIS A 920 1.87 -16.05 7.95
N SER A 921 1.49 -17.33 8.02
CA SER A 921 2.45 -18.43 8.11
C SER A 921 3.25 -18.60 6.82
N ALA A 922 2.60 -18.50 5.65
CA ALA A 922 3.29 -18.55 4.37
C ALA A 922 4.22 -17.35 4.12
N ILE A 923 3.82 -16.13 4.50
CA ILE A 923 4.64 -14.92 4.30
C ILE A 923 5.88 -14.91 5.22
N ASN A 924 5.84 -15.62 6.35
CA ASN A 924 6.98 -15.71 7.27
C ASN A 924 7.78 -17.02 7.14
N HIS A 925 7.32 -17.97 6.32
CA HIS A 925 8.02 -19.23 6.11
C HIS A 925 9.00 -19.14 4.94
N THR A 926 10.18 -19.73 5.10
CA THR A 926 11.27 -19.76 4.12
C THR A 926 10.77 -20.05 2.70
N LEU A 927 10.00 -21.12 2.51
CA LEU A 927 9.49 -21.55 1.20
C LEU A 927 8.48 -20.57 0.59
N GLY A 928 7.65 -19.90 1.40
CA GLY A 928 6.72 -18.90 0.89
C GLY A 928 7.45 -17.63 0.46
N ILE A 929 8.43 -17.17 1.26
CA ILE A 929 9.28 -16.04 0.91
C ILE A 929 10.09 -16.33 -0.37
N THR A 930 10.65 -17.54 -0.51
CA THR A 930 11.35 -17.94 -1.75
C THR A 930 10.42 -17.96 -2.96
N ALA A 931 9.20 -18.49 -2.84
CA ALA A 931 8.23 -18.47 -3.93
C ALA A 931 7.87 -17.03 -4.35
N GLN A 932 7.70 -16.12 -3.38
CA GLN A 932 7.48 -14.71 -3.64
C GLN A 932 8.66 -14.05 -4.37
N ALA A 933 9.90 -14.36 -3.97
CA ALA A 933 11.10 -13.87 -4.65
C ALA A 933 11.16 -14.32 -6.12
N VAL A 934 10.80 -15.58 -6.41
CA VAL A 934 10.73 -16.12 -7.77
C VAL A 934 9.65 -15.41 -8.59
N ILE A 935 8.47 -15.18 -8.02
CA ILE A 935 7.39 -14.44 -8.70
C ILE A 935 7.84 -13.00 -9.00
N LYS A 936 8.44 -12.29 -8.03
CA LYS A 936 8.98 -10.94 -8.24
C LYS A 936 9.99 -10.89 -9.38
N TRP A 937 10.86 -11.89 -9.47
CA TRP A 937 11.82 -12.00 -10.58
C TRP A 937 11.10 -12.17 -11.93
N VAL A 938 10.12 -13.07 -12.01
CA VAL A 938 9.38 -13.35 -13.25
C VAL A 938 8.65 -12.10 -13.76
N PHE A 939 8.13 -11.26 -12.87
CA PHE A 939 7.39 -10.04 -13.21
C PHE A 939 8.25 -8.76 -13.23
N LYS A 940 9.57 -8.87 -13.04
CA LYS A 940 10.45 -7.70 -12.92
C LYS A 940 10.40 -6.77 -14.14
N ASP A 941 10.36 -7.33 -15.33
CA ASP A 941 10.40 -6.58 -16.59
C ASP A 941 8.99 -6.21 -17.11
N ASN A 942 7.96 -6.26 -16.25
CA ASN A 942 6.55 -6.04 -16.63
C ASN A 942 6.15 -6.83 -17.88
N PRO A 943 6.20 -8.18 -17.84
CA PRO A 943 5.97 -9.00 -19.01
C PRO A 943 4.55 -8.80 -19.59
N SER A 944 4.43 -8.96 -20.90
CA SER A 944 3.14 -8.91 -21.59
C SER A 944 2.36 -10.22 -21.42
N ASP A 945 1.05 -10.15 -21.58
CA ASP A 945 0.19 -11.33 -21.63
C ASP A 945 0.67 -12.35 -22.69
N CYS A 946 0.56 -13.64 -22.36
CA CYS A 946 0.94 -14.77 -23.20
C CYS A 946 2.42 -14.76 -23.67
N GLN A 947 3.30 -14.00 -23.02
CA GLN A 947 4.73 -14.01 -23.32
C GLN A 947 5.39 -15.36 -22.94
N GLY A 948 4.80 -16.09 -21.99
CA GLY A 948 5.30 -17.35 -21.46
C GLY A 948 6.37 -17.17 -20.38
N ILE A 949 6.46 -18.11 -19.44
CA ILE A 949 7.48 -18.08 -18.40
C ILE A 949 8.81 -18.57 -18.97
N LYS A 950 9.85 -17.74 -18.90
CA LYS A 950 11.19 -18.07 -19.42
C LYS A 950 11.96 -19.02 -18.49
N GLU A 951 12.63 -20.02 -19.05
CA GLU A 951 13.56 -20.89 -18.29
C GLU A 951 14.76 -20.10 -17.73
N PRO A 952 15.31 -20.46 -16.55
CA PRO A 952 14.94 -21.60 -15.69
C PRO A 952 13.77 -21.38 -14.69
N MET A 953 13.13 -20.20 -14.66
CA MET A 953 12.07 -19.91 -13.68
C MET A 953 10.85 -20.83 -13.83
N ARG A 954 10.51 -21.21 -15.06
CA ARG A 954 9.41 -22.12 -15.37
C ARG A 954 9.59 -23.49 -14.71
N THR A 955 10.81 -24.05 -14.78
CA THR A 955 11.16 -25.30 -14.09
C THR A 955 11.02 -25.17 -12.58
N LEU A 956 11.50 -24.07 -11.99
CA LEU A 956 11.45 -23.84 -10.54
C LEU A 956 10.00 -23.71 -10.02
N LEU A 957 9.16 -22.93 -10.71
CA LEU A 957 7.74 -22.80 -10.38
C LEU A 957 7.00 -24.14 -10.48
N THR A 958 7.34 -24.95 -11.49
CA THR A 958 6.77 -26.30 -11.66
C THR A 958 7.12 -27.20 -10.46
N LYS A 959 8.37 -27.16 -9.97
CA LYS A 959 8.80 -27.92 -8.79
C LYS A 959 8.02 -27.53 -7.53
N LEU A 960 7.69 -26.25 -7.36
CA LEU A 960 6.90 -25.75 -6.22
C LEU A 960 5.44 -26.22 -6.24
N CYS A 961 4.90 -26.61 -7.39
CA CYS A 961 3.55 -27.17 -7.52
C CYS A 961 3.44 -28.65 -7.11
N ASP A 962 4.56 -29.32 -6.78
CA ASP A 962 4.54 -30.75 -6.42
C ASP A 962 3.76 -31.02 -5.12
N MET A 963 2.62 -31.70 -5.26
CA MET A 963 1.72 -32.07 -4.15
C MET A 963 2.27 -33.19 -3.25
N GLN A 964 3.28 -33.95 -3.70
CA GLN A 964 3.89 -35.00 -2.88
C GLN A 964 4.70 -34.44 -1.71
N ILE A 965 5.07 -33.16 -1.77
CA ILE A 965 5.87 -32.47 -0.76
C ILE A 965 4.97 -31.52 0.03
N ASP A 966 4.73 -31.89 1.29
CA ASP A 966 3.88 -31.15 2.23
C ASP A 966 4.42 -29.73 2.53
N SER A 967 5.74 -29.57 2.64
CA SER A 967 6.35 -28.27 2.96
C SER A 967 6.13 -27.23 1.86
N TYR A 968 5.95 -27.65 0.60
CA TYR A 968 5.68 -26.75 -0.52
C TYR A 968 4.28 -26.12 -0.49
N ARG A 969 3.39 -26.51 0.43
CA ARG A 969 2.11 -25.83 0.66
C ARG A 969 2.25 -24.32 0.88
N TYR A 970 3.31 -23.87 1.57
CA TYR A 970 3.58 -22.44 1.78
C TYR A 970 3.85 -21.72 0.45
N ALA A 971 4.56 -22.38 -0.46
CA ALA A 971 4.84 -21.85 -1.79
C ALA A 971 3.59 -21.88 -2.69
N ARG A 972 2.81 -22.97 -2.66
CA ARG A 972 1.55 -23.08 -3.42
C ARG A 972 0.54 -22.01 -3.03
N LEU A 973 0.44 -21.64 -1.75
CA LEU A 973 -0.41 -20.52 -1.31
C LEU A 973 0.01 -19.21 -1.98
N GLN A 974 1.32 -18.94 -2.07
CA GLN A 974 1.85 -17.75 -2.76
C GLN A 974 1.59 -17.79 -4.27
N LEU A 975 1.73 -18.95 -4.90
CA LEU A 975 1.39 -19.13 -6.32
C LEU A 975 -0.10 -18.91 -6.58
N ALA A 976 -0.96 -19.44 -5.71
CA ALA A 976 -2.41 -19.27 -5.79
C ALA A 976 -2.83 -17.81 -5.63
N SER A 977 -2.17 -17.07 -4.74
CA SER A 977 -2.36 -15.62 -4.59
C SER A 977 -1.99 -14.83 -5.86
N ASN A 978 -1.17 -15.41 -6.74
CA ASN A 978 -0.75 -14.82 -8.00
C ASN A 978 -1.34 -15.54 -9.24
N SER A 979 -2.40 -16.37 -9.08
CA SER A 979 -2.95 -17.18 -10.18
C SER A 979 -3.37 -16.37 -11.39
N ILE A 980 -3.95 -15.18 -11.20
CA ILE A 980 -4.35 -14.31 -12.32
C ILE A 980 -3.12 -13.85 -13.11
N ALA A 981 -2.09 -13.36 -12.43
CA ALA A 981 -0.88 -12.88 -13.08
C ALA A 981 -0.17 -14.03 -13.83
N LEU A 982 -0.03 -15.19 -13.20
CA LEU A 982 0.57 -16.38 -13.80
C LEU A 982 -0.23 -16.91 -14.99
N PHE A 983 -1.56 -16.95 -14.90
CA PHE A 983 -2.42 -17.37 -16.01
C PHE A 983 -2.33 -16.40 -17.18
N ARG A 984 -2.29 -15.07 -16.92
CA ARG A 984 -2.13 -14.07 -17.97
C ARG A 984 -0.77 -14.19 -18.68
N LEU A 985 0.29 -14.45 -17.93
CA LEU A 985 1.64 -14.61 -18.46
C LEU A 985 1.80 -15.91 -19.29
N ASP A 986 1.37 -17.04 -18.73
CA ASP A 986 1.51 -18.37 -19.33
C ASP A 986 0.26 -19.23 -19.03
N PRO A 987 -0.81 -19.10 -19.85
CA PRO A 987 -2.05 -19.84 -19.66
C PRO A 987 -1.84 -21.36 -19.69
N ASP A 988 -1.01 -21.84 -20.62
CA ASP A 988 -0.77 -23.27 -20.82
C ASP A 988 -0.06 -23.89 -19.61
N TRP A 989 0.98 -23.24 -19.08
CA TRP A 989 1.65 -23.70 -17.87
C TRP A 989 0.71 -23.70 -16.67
N THR A 990 -0.11 -22.65 -16.53
CA THR A 990 -1.01 -22.49 -15.38
C THR A 990 -2.09 -23.55 -15.35
N LYS A 991 -2.70 -23.86 -16.52
CA LYS A 991 -3.70 -24.91 -16.67
C LYS A 991 -3.19 -26.29 -16.27
N VAL A 992 -1.93 -26.59 -16.59
CA VAL A 992 -1.32 -27.90 -16.31
C VAL A 992 -0.86 -28.04 -14.86
N ASN A 993 -0.29 -26.99 -14.26
CA ASN A 993 0.43 -27.11 -12.98
C ASN A 993 -0.28 -26.47 -11.79
N LEU A 994 -1.06 -25.41 -11.99
CA LEU A 994 -1.65 -24.63 -10.89
C LEU A 994 -3.16 -24.87 -10.74
N LEU A 995 -3.92 -24.84 -11.84
CA LEU A 995 -5.38 -25.02 -11.78
C LEU A 995 -5.84 -26.36 -11.18
N PRO A 996 -5.14 -27.50 -11.38
CA PRO A 996 -5.54 -28.76 -10.74
C PRO A 996 -5.58 -28.71 -9.20
N LEU A 997 -4.84 -27.78 -8.59
CA LEU A 997 -4.79 -27.59 -7.13
C LEU A 997 -6.08 -26.97 -6.56
N PHE A 998 -6.95 -26.40 -7.40
CA PHE A 998 -8.23 -25.82 -7.00
C PHE A 998 -9.35 -26.85 -6.87
N SER A 999 -9.11 -28.10 -7.31
CA SER A 999 -10.17 -29.10 -7.36
C SER A 999 -10.56 -29.61 -5.98
N TRP A 1000 -11.86 -29.56 -5.67
CA TRP A 1000 -12.42 -30.10 -4.41
C TRP A 1000 -12.38 -31.63 -4.33
N THR A 1001 -11.97 -32.30 -5.42
CA THR A 1001 -11.67 -33.75 -5.43
C THR A 1001 -10.29 -34.10 -4.85
N GLN A 1002 -9.43 -33.09 -4.62
CA GLN A 1002 -8.09 -33.25 -4.05
C GLN A 1002 -8.11 -33.38 -2.52
N VAL A 1003 -6.92 -33.50 -1.93
CA VAL A 1003 -6.74 -33.46 -0.47
C VAL A 1003 -7.29 -32.15 0.10
N GLN A 1004 -8.18 -32.25 1.09
CA GLN A 1004 -8.92 -31.12 1.67
C GLN A 1004 -8.01 -29.94 2.07
N VAL A 1005 -6.85 -30.23 2.68
CA VAL A 1005 -5.91 -29.18 3.11
C VAL A 1005 -5.32 -28.42 1.92
N GLU A 1006 -5.04 -29.09 0.80
CA GLU A 1006 -4.46 -28.45 -0.40
C GLU A 1006 -5.47 -27.52 -1.07
N VAL A 1007 -6.69 -27.98 -1.28
CA VAL A 1007 -7.73 -27.18 -1.95
C VAL A 1007 -8.11 -25.96 -1.11
N VAL A 1008 -8.24 -26.10 0.21
CA VAL A 1008 -8.50 -24.96 1.12
C VAL A 1008 -7.35 -23.95 1.05
N ASN A 1009 -6.10 -24.41 1.14
CA ASN A 1009 -4.91 -23.54 1.10
C ASN A 1009 -4.79 -22.79 -0.24
N THR A 1010 -5.10 -23.46 -1.36
CA THR A 1010 -5.13 -22.86 -2.69
C THR A 1010 -6.23 -21.81 -2.82
N TRP A 1011 -7.45 -22.11 -2.38
CA TRP A 1011 -8.56 -21.14 -2.42
C TRP A 1011 -8.32 -19.95 -1.50
N VAL A 1012 -7.78 -20.16 -0.29
CA VAL A 1012 -7.39 -19.08 0.63
C VAL A 1012 -6.37 -18.16 -0.04
N GLY A 1013 -5.33 -18.72 -0.68
CA GLY A 1013 -4.35 -17.95 -1.45
C GLY A 1013 -5.02 -17.11 -2.55
N PHE A 1014 -5.82 -17.73 -3.42
CA PHE A 1014 -6.53 -17.02 -4.49
C PHE A 1014 -7.48 -15.94 -3.98
N LEU A 1015 -8.28 -16.22 -2.95
CA LEU A 1015 -9.28 -15.31 -2.41
C LEU A 1015 -8.68 -14.14 -1.62
N SER A 1016 -7.44 -14.28 -1.12
CA SER A 1016 -6.69 -13.18 -0.51
C SER A 1016 -6.37 -12.05 -1.49
N ALA A 1017 -6.34 -12.37 -2.78
CA ALA A 1017 -6.05 -11.46 -3.88
C ALA A 1017 -7.08 -11.62 -5.01
N ALA A 1018 -8.31 -12.01 -4.68
CA ALA A 1018 -9.33 -12.38 -5.66
C ALA A 1018 -9.68 -11.19 -6.55
N ARG A 1019 -9.55 -11.35 -7.87
CA ARG A 1019 -9.97 -10.34 -8.86
C ARG A 1019 -10.80 -10.99 -9.93
N ASP A 1020 -11.57 -10.19 -10.62
CA ASP A 1020 -12.29 -10.62 -11.79
C ASP A 1020 -11.32 -10.80 -12.96
N TYR A 1021 -11.17 -12.03 -13.39
CA TYR A 1021 -10.56 -12.31 -14.67
C TYR A 1021 -11.33 -13.45 -15.30
N LEU A 1022 -12.32 -13.07 -16.11
CA LEU A 1022 -13.31 -13.99 -16.67
C LEU A 1022 -12.67 -15.21 -17.37
N PRO A 1023 -11.58 -15.08 -18.16
CA PRO A 1023 -10.94 -16.24 -18.77
C PRO A 1023 -10.43 -17.28 -17.76
N LEU A 1024 -9.89 -16.85 -16.61
CA LEU A 1024 -9.48 -17.79 -15.56
C LEU A 1024 -10.70 -18.38 -14.84
N LEU A 1025 -11.72 -17.58 -14.58
CA LEU A 1025 -12.95 -18.04 -13.91
C LEU A 1025 -13.74 -19.03 -14.77
N GLU A 1026 -13.70 -18.91 -16.09
CA GLU A 1026 -14.28 -19.89 -17.02
C GLU A 1026 -13.57 -21.24 -16.90
N GLU A 1027 -12.24 -21.26 -16.83
CA GLU A 1027 -11.47 -22.49 -16.63
C GLU A 1027 -11.69 -23.09 -15.24
N LEU A 1028 -11.92 -22.24 -14.23
CA LEU A 1028 -12.23 -22.66 -12.85
C LEU A 1028 -13.73 -22.81 -12.58
N LYS A 1029 -14.62 -22.69 -13.58
CA LYS A 1029 -16.06 -22.51 -13.38
C LYS A 1029 -16.68 -23.55 -12.43
N ALA A 1030 -16.41 -24.82 -12.68
CA ALA A 1030 -16.95 -25.92 -11.89
C ALA A 1030 -16.49 -25.86 -10.42
N GLU A 1031 -15.19 -25.67 -10.20
CA GLU A 1031 -14.59 -25.62 -8.87
C GLU A 1031 -14.98 -24.34 -8.12
N PHE A 1032 -15.09 -23.21 -8.83
CA PHE A 1032 -15.53 -21.92 -8.30
C PHE A 1032 -16.96 -22.00 -7.77
N LEU A 1033 -17.89 -22.63 -8.50
CA LEU A 1033 -19.27 -22.82 -8.03
C LEU A 1033 -19.34 -23.80 -6.85
N ALA A 1034 -18.54 -24.88 -6.88
CA ALA A 1034 -18.46 -25.85 -5.79
C ALA A 1034 -17.97 -25.24 -4.47
N THR A 1035 -17.08 -24.24 -4.52
CA THR A 1035 -16.57 -23.52 -3.32
C THR A 1035 -17.68 -22.93 -2.46
N SER A 1036 -18.85 -22.59 -3.04
CA SER A 1036 -20.01 -22.10 -2.27
C SER A 1036 -20.48 -23.06 -1.18
N ALA A 1037 -20.27 -24.38 -1.34
CA ALA A 1037 -20.62 -25.39 -0.35
C ALA A 1037 -19.55 -25.57 0.75
N HIS A 1038 -18.36 -24.97 0.58
CA HIS A 1038 -17.19 -25.18 1.43
C HIS A 1038 -16.74 -23.92 2.20
N LEU A 1039 -17.60 -22.90 2.30
CA LEU A 1039 -17.27 -21.59 2.91
C LEU A 1039 -16.76 -21.69 4.35
N ASN A 1040 -17.32 -22.61 5.15
CA ASN A 1040 -16.86 -22.83 6.53
C ASN A 1040 -15.39 -23.30 6.61
N GLN A 1041 -14.86 -23.91 5.56
CA GLN A 1041 -13.50 -24.45 5.52
C GLN A 1041 -12.46 -23.40 5.15
N ILE A 1042 -12.85 -22.40 4.34
CA ILE A 1042 -12.00 -21.27 3.94
C ILE A 1042 -12.02 -20.10 4.95
N GLY A 1043 -12.92 -20.13 5.94
CA GLY A 1043 -12.92 -19.21 7.08
C GLY A 1043 -13.18 -17.76 6.69
N GLU A 1044 -12.31 -16.85 7.11
CA GLU A 1044 -12.42 -15.40 6.91
C GLU A 1044 -12.49 -14.96 5.43
N TYR A 1045 -12.01 -15.80 4.50
CA TYR A 1045 -12.02 -15.52 3.06
C TYR A 1045 -13.38 -15.81 2.39
N ALA A 1046 -14.38 -16.30 3.15
CA ALA A 1046 -15.73 -16.52 2.64
C ALA A 1046 -16.40 -15.21 2.17
N GLU A 1047 -16.12 -14.08 2.84
CA GLU A 1047 -16.62 -12.76 2.42
C GLU A 1047 -16.02 -12.31 1.08
N SER A 1048 -14.73 -12.58 0.86
CA SER A 1048 -14.04 -12.32 -0.41
C SER A 1048 -14.65 -13.15 -1.55
N TYR A 1049 -14.95 -14.43 -1.29
CA TYR A 1049 -15.65 -15.28 -2.26
C TYR A 1049 -17.04 -14.73 -2.60
N ALA A 1050 -17.83 -14.36 -1.59
CA ALA A 1050 -19.18 -13.83 -1.79
C ALA A 1050 -19.16 -12.53 -2.61
N SER A 1051 -18.19 -11.66 -2.34
CA SER A 1051 -17.99 -10.41 -3.08
C SER A 1051 -17.65 -10.68 -4.55
N LEU A 1052 -16.73 -11.63 -4.82
CA LEU A 1052 -16.36 -12.04 -6.18
C LEU A 1052 -17.53 -12.69 -6.93
N LEU A 1053 -18.28 -13.59 -6.29
CA LEU A 1053 -19.47 -14.23 -6.87
C LEU A 1053 -20.54 -13.19 -7.23
N THR A 1054 -20.76 -12.21 -6.35
CA THR A 1054 -21.70 -11.11 -6.59
C THR A 1054 -21.27 -10.28 -7.79
N TRP A 1055 -19.97 -9.99 -7.89
CA TRP A 1055 -19.42 -9.27 -9.02
C TRP A 1055 -19.68 -10.00 -10.35
N VAL A 1056 -19.38 -11.30 -10.41
CA VAL A 1056 -19.64 -12.17 -11.57
C VAL A 1056 -21.15 -12.15 -11.90
N SER A 1057 -22.00 -12.16 -10.88
CA SER A 1057 -23.46 -12.16 -11.04
C SER A 1057 -24.04 -10.85 -11.58
N LEU A 1058 -23.32 -9.74 -11.44
CA LEU A 1058 -23.71 -8.43 -11.97
C LEU A 1058 -23.23 -8.20 -13.41
N GLN A 1059 -22.40 -9.08 -13.99
CA GLN A 1059 -21.93 -8.96 -15.37
C GLN A 1059 -22.95 -9.52 -16.39
N PRO A 1060 -22.89 -9.14 -17.69
CA PRO A 1060 -23.72 -9.74 -18.73
C PRO A 1060 -23.45 -11.25 -18.88
N GLN A 1061 -24.50 -12.01 -19.20
CA GLN A 1061 -24.61 -13.45 -18.93
C GLN A 1061 -24.09 -14.36 -20.05
N ASP A 1062 -22.80 -14.28 -20.38
CA ASP A 1062 -22.24 -15.15 -21.43
C ASP A 1062 -21.63 -16.45 -20.87
N SER A 1063 -21.07 -16.44 -19.65
CA SER A 1063 -20.26 -17.57 -19.12
C SER A 1063 -20.92 -18.38 -17.99
N PHE A 1064 -21.76 -17.74 -17.18
CA PHE A 1064 -22.46 -18.36 -16.03
C PHE A 1064 -23.97 -18.25 -16.20
N SER A 1065 -24.68 -19.36 -15.98
CA SER A 1065 -26.14 -19.40 -16.05
C SER A 1065 -26.78 -18.88 -14.76
N ASN A 1066 -28.01 -18.35 -14.87
CA ASN A 1066 -28.77 -17.88 -13.71
C ASN A 1066 -28.98 -18.98 -12.64
N SER A 1067 -29.20 -20.23 -13.06
CA SER A 1067 -29.41 -21.35 -12.14
C SER A 1067 -28.14 -21.66 -11.34
N GLU A 1068 -26.97 -21.67 -11.99
CA GLU A 1068 -25.68 -21.90 -11.33
C GLU A 1068 -25.40 -20.81 -10.28
N LEU A 1069 -25.60 -19.54 -10.64
CA LEU A 1069 -25.37 -18.41 -9.74
C LEU A 1069 -26.38 -18.35 -8.59
N GLN A 1070 -27.63 -18.73 -8.85
CA GLN A 1070 -28.66 -18.81 -7.81
C GLN A 1070 -28.33 -19.89 -6.78
N GLU A 1071 -27.91 -21.08 -7.23
CA GLU A 1071 -27.50 -22.17 -6.34
C GLU A 1071 -26.29 -21.76 -5.49
N ALA A 1072 -25.25 -21.20 -6.10
CA ALA A 1072 -24.08 -20.72 -5.37
C ALA A 1072 -24.43 -19.60 -4.36
N SER A 1073 -25.29 -18.65 -4.75
CA SER A 1073 -25.75 -17.56 -3.86
C SER A 1073 -26.57 -18.07 -2.68
N ALA A 1074 -27.34 -19.15 -2.85
CA ALA A 1074 -28.12 -19.75 -1.77
C ALA A 1074 -27.24 -20.38 -0.67
N ASN A 1075 -26.02 -20.80 -1.01
CA ASN A 1075 -25.08 -21.42 -0.09
C ASN A 1075 -24.22 -20.42 0.71
N LEU A 1076 -24.25 -19.12 0.40
CA LEU A 1076 -23.40 -18.09 1.02
C LEU A 1076 -23.62 -17.89 2.53
N GLY A 1077 -24.73 -18.37 3.08
CA GLY A 1077 -25.11 -18.09 4.46
C GLY A 1077 -25.37 -16.60 4.71
N LYS A 1078 -25.52 -16.20 5.98
CA LYS A 1078 -25.88 -14.81 6.32
C LYS A 1078 -24.74 -13.82 6.11
N GLU A 1079 -23.52 -14.20 6.48
CA GLU A 1079 -22.33 -13.35 6.38
C GLU A 1079 -21.94 -13.09 4.92
N GLY A 1080 -21.92 -14.15 4.09
CA GLY A 1080 -21.68 -14.01 2.66
C GLY A 1080 -22.72 -13.13 1.96
N LEU A 1081 -24.01 -13.24 2.32
CA LEU A 1081 -25.05 -12.37 1.75
C LEU A 1081 -24.91 -10.91 2.19
N CYS A 1082 -24.46 -10.64 3.42
CA CYS A 1082 -24.10 -9.28 3.83
C CYS A 1082 -22.94 -8.73 2.97
N ALA A 1083 -21.92 -9.54 2.70
CA ALA A 1083 -20.81 -9.14 1.82
C ALA A 1083 -21.26 -8.88 0.37
N SER A 1084 -22.18 -9.69 -0.16
CA SER A 1084 -22.83 -9.46 -1.46
C SER A 1084 -23.55 -8.10 -1.52
N LEU A 1085 -24.37 -7.79 -0.51
CA LEU A 1085 -25.07 -6.51 -0.43
C LEU A 1085 -24.10 -5.34 -0.22
N GLY A 1086 -23.06 -5.53 0.60
CA GLY A 1086 -21.99 -4.55 0.78
C GLY A 1086 -21.31 -4.21 -0.55
N THR A 1087 -21.07 -5.22 -1.39
CA THR A 1087 -20.51 -5.04 -2.74
C THR A 1087 -21.43 -4.18 -3.61
N ILE A 1088 -22.73 -4.50 -3.68
CA ILE A 1088 -23.73 -3.73 -4.45
C ILE A 1088 -23.84 -2.29 -3.94
N ARG A 1089 -23.89 -2.11 -2.62
CA ARG A 1089 -23.94 -0.80 -1.95
C ARG A 1089 -22.74 0.06 -2.35
N SER A 1090 -21.53 -0.50 -2.29
CA SER A 1090 -20.29 0.19 -2.67
C SER A 1090 -20.31 0.63 -4.14
N PHE A 1091 -20.80 -0.21 -5.06
CA PHE A 1091 -20.97 0.18 -6.46
C PHE A 1091 -21.95 1.35 -6.61
N LEU A 1092 -23.12 1.30 -5.98
CA LEU A 1092 -24.11 2.37 -6.06
C LEU A 1092 -23.59 3.70 -5.48
N MET A 1093 -22.85 3.64 -4.37
CA MET A 1093 -22.22 4.81 -3.76
C MET A 1093 -21.16 5.46 -4.67
N SER A 1094 -20.44 4.68 -5.47
CA SER A 1094 -19.44 5.21 -6.40
C SER A 1094 -20.06 6.17 -7.45
N PHE A 1095 -21.33 5.96 -7.83
CA PHE A 1095 -22.02 6.83 -8.79
C PHE A 1095 -22.50 8.15 -8.17
N GLU A 1096 -22.87 8.18 -6.88
CA GLU A 1096 -23.25 9.42 -6.18
C GLU A 1096 -22.08 10.41 -6.14
N ALA A 1097 -20.86 9.89 -5.94
CA ALA A 1097 -19.64 10.68 -5.88
C ALA A 1097 -19.40 11.43 -7.21
N ASN A 1098 -19.83 10.86 -8.34
CA ASN A 1098 -19.59 11.34 -9.70
C ASN A 1098 -20.63 12.36 -10.19
N GLY A 1099 -21.73 12.53 -9.47
CA GLY A 1099 -22.86 13.36 -9.90
C GLY A 1099 -23.58 12.84 -11.16
N SER A 1100 -23.37 11.58 -11.55
CA SER A 1100 -23.90 10.99 -12.78
C SER A 1100 -25.17 10.17 -12.50
N THR A 1101 -26.30 10.86 -12.35
CA THR A 1101 -27.60 10.23 -12.05
C THR A 1101 -28.04 9.23 -13.13
N THR A 1102 -27.82 9.54 -14.40
CA THR A 1102 -28.23 8.69 -15.53
C THR A 1102 -27.48 7.35 -15.57
N GLN A 1103 -26.18 7.33 -15.27
CA GLN A 1103 -25.41 6.08 -15.23
C GLN A 1103 -25.85 5.19 -14.07
N LYS A 1104 -26.12 5.78 -12.89
CA LYS A 1104 -26.65 5.07 -11.72
C LYS A 1104 -27.98 4.38 -12.05
N GLU A 1105 -28.89 5.08 -12.72
CA GLU A 1105 -30.19 4.53 -13.12
C GLU A 1105 -30.06 3.38 -14.13
N ASN A 1106 -29.18 3.53 -15.12
CA ASN A 1106 -28.93 2.47 -16.10
C ASN A 1106 -28.32 1.23 -15.42
N PHE A 1107 -27.34 1.42 -14.53
CA PHE A 1107 -26.75 0.32 -13.75
C PHE A 1107 -27.78 -0.40 -12.87
N TRP A 1108 -28.68 0.36 -12.22
CA TRP A 1108 -29.77 -0.23 -11.44
C TRP A 1108 -30.65 -1.13 -12.30
N LYS A 1109 -31.22 -0.59 -13.39
CA LYS A 1109 -32.18 -1.30 -14.25
C LYS A 1109 -31.56 -2.51 -14.95
N ASN A 1110 -30.32 -2.39 -15.41
CA ASN A 1110 -29.70 -3.43 -16.24
C ASN A 1110 -29.02 -4.52 -15.40
N ARG A 1111 -28.56 -4.21 -14.17
CA ARG A 1111 -27.72 -5.12 -13.37
C ARG A 1111 -28.31 -5.46 -12.01
N VAL A 1112 -28.57 -4.44 -11.19
CA VAL A 1112 -28.96 -4.63 -9.79
C VAL A 1112 -30.36 -5.24 -9.70
N GLU A 1113 -31.33 -4.67 -10.42
CA GLU A 1113 -32.70 -5.18 -10.43
C GLU A 1113 -32.78 -6.64 -10.94
N PRO A 1114 -32.17 -7.01 -12.10
CA PRO A 1114 -32.13 -8.40 -12.54
C PRO A 1114 -31.46 -9.35 -11.55
N TYR A 1115 -30.41 -8.93 -10.85
CA TYR A 1115 -29.76 -9.73 -9.82
C TYR A 1115 -30.74 -10.09 -8.69
N PHE A 1116 -31.47 -9.11 -8.16
CA PHE A 1116 -32.48 -9.36 -7.11
C PHE A 1116 -33.68 -10.18 -7.60
N GLN A 1117 -34.06 -10.04 -8.87
CA GLN A 1117 -35.16 -10.81 -9.45
C GLN A 1117 -34.80 -12.28 -9.71
N LYS A 1118 -33.61 -12.54 -10.26
CA LYS A 1118 -33.22 -13.85 -10.81
C LYS A 1118 -32.24 -14.65 -9.94
N ILE A 1119 -31.32 -13.98 -9.24
CA ILE A 1119 -30.17 -14.63 -8.58
C ILE A 1119 -30.30 -14.60 -7.05
N TRP A 1120 -30.69 -13.45 -6.47
CA TRP A 1120 -30.76 -13.26 -5.02
C TRP A 1120 -31.65 -14.34 -4.34
N PRO A 1121 -31.19 -14.96 -3.23
CA PRO A 1121 -31.97 -16.02 -2.59
C PRO A 1121 -33.26 -15.49 -1.97
N LYS A 1122 -34.39 -16.16 -2.24
CA LYS A 1122 -35.73 -15.74 -1.75
C LYS A 1122 -36.19 -16.49 -0.50
N ALA A 1123 -35.24 -17.07 0.26
CA ALA A 1123 -35.54 -17.90 1.42
C ALA A 1123 -36.10 -17.08 2.59
N LYS A 1124 -37.10 -17.64 3.30
CA LYS A 1124 -37.73 -16.99 4.47
C LYS A 1124 -36.75 -16.70 5.62
N ALA A 1125 -35.66 -17.46 5.73
CA ALA A 1125 -34.65 -17.30 6.78
C ALA A 1125 -33.88 -15.95 6.70
N LEU A 1126 -33.91 -15.28 5.55
CA LEU A 1126 -33.29 -13.97 5.34
C LEU A 1126 -34.12 -12.81 5.90
N ILE A 1127 -35.42 -13.02 6.07
CA ILE A 1127 -36.40 -12.01 6.51
C ILE A 1127 -36.17 -11.56 7.96
N ILE A 1128 -35.26 -12.19 8.72
CA ILE A 1128 -35.14 -11.97 10.17
C ILE A 1128 -33.81 -11.30 10.55
N ASP A 1129 -32.84 -11.16 9.65
CA ASP A 1129 -31.52 -10.61 10.01
C ASP A 1129 -31.51 -9.06 9.95
N PRO A 1130 -31.29 -8.36 11.08
CA PRO A 1130 -31.26 -6.90 11.09
C PRO A 1130 -30.14 -6.27 10.24
N ARG A 1131 -29.00 -6.96 10.06
CA ARG A 1131 -27.87 -6.45 9.29
C ARG A 1131 -28.18 -6.42 7.79
N ILE A 1132 -28.80 -7.49 7.28
CA ILE A 1132 -29.26 -7.58 5.89
C ILE A 1132 -30.30 -6.49 5.62
N SER A 1133 -31.27 -6.32 6.52
CA SER A 1133 -32.29 -5.28 6.38
C SER A 1133 -31.71 -3.87 6.33
N ASP A 1134 -30.66 -3.60 7.12
CA ASP A 1134 -30.01 -2.27 7.16
C ASP A 1134 -29.32 -1.93 5.84
N ILE A 1135 -28.54 -2.86 5.30
CA ILE A 1135 -27.85 -2.67 4.01
C ILE A 1135 -28.88 -2.55 2.86
N LEU A 1136 -29.94 -3.36 2.85
CA LEU A 1136 -31.02 -3.25 1.85
C LEU A 1136 -31.74 -1.90 1.93
N ALA A 1137 -31.96 -1.36 3.13
CA ALA A 1137 -32.56 -0.05 3.32
C ALA A 1137 -31.68 1.05 2.70
N GLU A 1138 -30.35 0.97 2.89
CA GLU A 1138 -29.42 1.88 2.22
C GLU A 1138 -29.46 1.73 0.69
N ILE A 1139 -29.46 0.50 0.16
CA ILE A 1139 -29.53 0.23 -1.28
C ILE A 1139 -30.80 0.83 -1.90
N CYS A 1140 -31.95 0.74 -1.22
CA CYS A 1140 -33.19 1.37 -1.68
C CYS A 1140 -33.01 2.89 -1.84
N ILE A 1141 -32.41 3.55 -0.85
CA ILE A 1141 -32.15 5.00 -0.88
C ILE A 1141 -31.18 5.36 -2.01
N LEU A 1142 -30.12 4.58 -2.18
CA LEU A 1142 -29.12 4.80 -3.23
C LEU A 1142 -29.70 4.69 -4.65
N ALA A 1143 -30.79 3.93 -4.83
CA ALA A 1143 -31.53 3.83 -6.10
C ALA A 1143 -32.18 5.15 -6.54
N ASP A 1144 -32.37 6.12 -5.63
CA ASP A 1144 -32.79 7.51 -5.89
C ASP A 1144 -34.07 7.62 -6.75
N ASN A 1145 -33.98 7.96 -8.04
CA ASN A 1145 -35.16 8.03 -8.91
C ASN A 1145 -35.87 6.68 -9.11
N GLN A 1146 -35.19 5.56 -8.82
CA GLN A 1146 -35.77 4.21 -8.84
C GLN A 1146 -36.20 3.71 -7.44
N PHE A 1147 -36.25 4.60 -6.43
CA PHE A 1147 -36.58 4.24 -5.05
C PHE A 1147 -37.90 3.46 -4.90
N SER A 1148 -38.97 3.89 -5.57
CA SER A 1148 -40.29 3.21 -5.46
C SER A 1148 -40.22 1.76 -5.93
N GLU A 1149 -39.57 1.48 -7.06
CA GLU A 1149 -39.40 0.12 -7.58
C GLU A 1149 -38.43 -0.71 -6.72
N ALA A 1150 -37.33 -0.10 -6.26
CA ALA A 1150 -36.39 -0.72 -5.33
C ALA A 1150 -37.07 -1.16 -4.03
N PHE A 1151 -37.86 -0.28 -3.44
CA PHE A 1151 -38.61 -0.56 -2.23
C PHE A 1151 -39.61 -1.69 -2.45
N LYS A 1152 -40.41 -1.67 -3.53
CA LYS A 1152 -41.36 -2.75 -3.84
C LYS A 1152 -40.66 -4.10 -3.98
N LEU A 1153 -39.48 -4.14 -4.61
CA LEU A 1153 -38.70 -5.35 -4.80
C LEU A 1153 -38.16 -5.91 -3.48
N MET A 1154 -37.73 -5.03 -2.55
CA MET A 1154 -37.00 -5.42 -1.34
C MET A 1154 -37.84 -5.44 -0.05
N LYS A 1155 -39.06 -4.88 -0.08
CA LYS A 1155 -39.93 -4.69 1.10
C LYS A 1155 -40.13 -5.95 1.94
N SER A 1156 -40.18 -7.12 1.31
CA SER A 1156 -40.38 -8.41 1.98
C SER A 1156 -39.22 -8.84 2.89
N TRP A 1157 -38.04 -8.24 2.73
CA TRP A 1157 -36.84 -8.51 3.52
C TRP A 1157 -36.45 -7.37 4.48
N LEU A 1158 -37.23 -6.28 4.50
CA LEU A 1158 -37.04 -5.18 5.44
C LEU A 1158 -37.72 -5.47 6.77
N VAL A 1159 -37.03 -5.22 7.87
CA VAL A 1159 -37.48 -5.48 9.24
C VAL A 1159 -37.23 -4.24 10.09
N LYS A 1160 -38.03 -4.08 11.14
CA LYS A 1160 -37.82 -3.02 12.13
C LYS A 1160 -36.54 -3.29 12.91
N THR A 1161 -35.54 -2.42 12.76
CA THR A 1161 -34.25 -2.54 13.44
C THR A 1161 -33.98 -1.32 14.33
N THR A 1162 -33.00 -1.46 15.25
CA THR A 1162 -32.44 -0.33 16.00
C THR A 1162 -31.23 0.28 15.31
N SER A 1163 -30.73 -0.35 14.24
CA SER A 1163 -29.47 0.00 13.55
C SER A 1163 -29.66 0.83 12.28
N CYS A 1164 -30.89 1.22 11.93
CA CYS A 1164 -31.25 1.99 10.73
C CYS A 1164 -30.76 3.45 10.70
N GLU A 1165 -29.72 3.75 11.48
CA GLU A 1165 -29.21 5.09 11.74
C GLU A 1165 -28.71 5.78 10.47
N ILE A 1166 -27.90 5.05 9.71
CA ILE A 1166 -27.26 5.53 8.48
C ILE A 1166 -28.31 5.73 7.38
N ALA A 1167 -29.26 4.79 7.26
CA ALA A 1167 -30.34 4.87 6.28
C ALA A 1167 -31.22 6.11 6.52
N ILE A 1168 -31.63 6.39 7.76
CA ILE A 1168 -32.45 7.58 8.08
C ILE A 1168 -31.67 8.86 7.81
N HIS A 1169 -30.40 8.92 8.22
CA HIS A 1169 -29.55 10.08 7.96
C HIS A 1169 -29.42 10.37 6.45
N ARG A 1170 -29.12 9.33 5.65
CA ARG A 1170 -29.05 9.45 4.18
C ARG A 1170 -30.38 9.87 3.56
N LEU A 1171 -31.49 9.31 4.01
CA LEU A 1171 -32.82 9.65 3.52
C LEU A 1171 -33.13 11.14 3.78
N SER A 1172 -32.81 11.65 4.98
CA SER A 1172 -33.04 13.05 5.35
C SER A 1172 -32.19 14.05 4.55
N GLY A 1173 -31.02 13.61 4.06
CA GLY A 1173 -30.18 14.40 3.16
C GLY A 1173 -30.55 14.27 1.69
N SER A 1174 -31.52 13.41 1.36
CA SER A 1174 -31.96 13.14 0.00
C SER A 1174 -33.26 13.90 -0.31
N LYS A 1175 -33.61 14.05 -1.60
CA LYS A 1175 -34.92 14.60 -2.00
C LYS A 1175 -36.01 13.53 -2.18
N ILE A 1176 -35.80 12.31 -1.68
CA ILE A 1176 -36.69 11.17 -1.93
C ILE A 1176 -38.03 11.34 -1.21
N CYS A 1177 -38.04 11.84 0.03
CA CYS A 1177 -39.26 12.09 0.80
C CYS A 1177 -40.22 13.04 0.09
N SER A 1178 -39.69 14.04 -0.62
CA SER A 1178 -40.48 14.96 -1.44
C SER A 1178 -40.98 14.34 -2.77
N LYS A 1179 -40.20 13.45 -3.39
CA LYS A 1179 -40.54 12.81 -4.68
C LYS A 1179 -41.53 11.65 -4.53
N PHE A 1180 -41.40 10.86 -3.46
CA PHE A 1180 -42.16 9.64 -3.19
C PHE A 1180 -42.68 9.62 -1.74
N PRO A 1181 -43.61 10.52 -1.36
CA PRO A 1181 -44.02 10.70 0.04
C PRO A 1181 -44.74 9.46 0.61
N ALA A 1182 -45.60 8.81 -0.17
CA ALA A 1182 -46.34 7.62 0.25
C ALA A 1182 -45.42 6.42 0.52
N GLU A 1183 -44.52 6.12 -0.41
CA GLU A 1183 -43.56 5.03 -0.29
C GLU A 1183 -42.50 5.33 0.79
N SER A 1184 -42.08 6.58 0.95
CA SER A 1184 -41.14 6.98 2.01
C SER A 1184 -41.73 6.78 3.41
N LEU A 1185 -43.02 7.12 3.59
CA LEU A 1185 -43.72 6.87 4.85
C LEU A 1185 -43.84 5.37 5.15
N GLU A 1186 -44.16 4.57 4.12
CA GLU A 1186 -44.24 3.12 4.28
C GLU A 1186 -42.87 2.50 4.58
N PHE A 1187 -41.82 2.96 3.90
CA PHE A 1187 -40.44 2.53 4.11
C PHE A 1187 -39.97 2.79 5.54
N LEU A 1188 -40.15 4.03 6.04
CA LEU A 1188 -39.81 4.39 7.41
C LEU A 1188 -40.57 3.52 8.43
N ASP A 1189 -41.85 3.23 8.17
CA ASP A 1189 -42.64 2.38 9.07
C ASP A 1189 -42.08 0.96 9.19
N HIS A 1190 -41.54 0.42 8.09
CA HIS A 1190 -40.97 -0.93 7.99
C HIS A 1190 -39.61 -1.06 8.67
N ILE A 1191 -38.76 -0.02 8.66
CA ILE A 1191 -37.39 -0.09 9.20
C ILE A 1191 -37.27 0.45 10.64
N VAL A 1192 -38.15 1.36 11.06
CA VAL A 1192 -38.06 2.04 12.37
C VAL A 1192 -38.67 1.20 13.50
N SER A 1193 -37.84 0.80 14.46
CA SER A 1193 -38.28 0.20 15.73
C SER A 1193 -38.73 1.24 16.77
N ASN A 1194 -39.40 0.79 17.83
CA ASN A 1194 -39.95 1.68 18.89
C ASN A 1194 -38.90 2.25 19.85
N SER A 1195 -37.62 1.86 19.72
CA SER A 1195 -36.52 2.21 20.62
C SER A 1195 -35.35 2.85 19.85
N LEU A 1196 -35.47 4.14 19.53
CA LEU A 1196 -34.40 4.95 18.93
C LEU A 1196 -33.97 6.06 19.90
N SER A 1197 -32.70 6.08 20.31
CA SER A 1197 -32.19 7.07 21.27
C SER A 1197 -31.51 8.28 20.64
N ASN A 1198 -30.93 8.16 19.43
CA ASN A 1198 -29.93 9.13 18.92
C ASN A 1198 -30.33 9.92 17.65
N LEU A 1199 -31.47 9.65 17.00
CA LEU A 1199 -31.78 10.19 15.65
C LEU A 1199 -33.17 10.84 15.47
N LYS A 1200 -33.67 11.46 16.53
CA LYS A 1200 -34.97 12.15 16.51
C LYS A 1200 -35.02 13.31 15.53
N ARG A 1201 -33.88 13.96 15.28
CA ARG A 1201 -33.78 15.11 14.37
C ARG A 1201 -33.95 14.71 12.91
N ASP A 1202 -33.17 13.75 12.44
CA ASP A 1202 -33.18 13.32 11.03
C ASP A 1202 -34.52 12.64 10.68
N LEU A 1203 -35.08 11.86 11.60
CA LEU A 1203 -36.43 11.30 11.44
C LEU A 1203 -37.51 12.40 11.37
N SER A 1204 -37.39 13.47 12.18
CA SER A 1204 -38.32 14.61 12.09
C SER A 1204 -38.22 15.29 10.74
N LEU A 1205 -37.01 15.54 10.24
CA LEU A 1205 -36.80 16.17 8.93
C LEU A 1205 -37.47 15.39 7.80
N CYS A 1206 -37.33 14.05 7.78
CA CYS A 1206 -38.01 13.22 6.79
C CYS A 1206 -39.54 13.32 6.90
N LEU A 1207 -40.10 13.32 8.12
CA LEU A 1207 -41.54 13.41 8.34
C LEU A 1207 -42.09 14.80 7.96
N ASP A 1208 -41.34 15.85 8.25
CA ASP A 1208 -41.67 17.23 7.87
C ASP A 1208 -41.69 17.37 6.34
N GLU A 1209 -40.68 16.86 5.62
CA GLU A 1209 -40.67 16.85 4.15
C GLU A 1209 -41.86 16.07 3.53
N ILE A 1210 -42.25 14.95 4.14
CA ILE A 1210 -43.43 14.17 3.69
C ILE A 1210 -44.71 15.00 3.87
N LEU A 1211 -44.88 15.71 4.99
CA LEU A 1211 -46.06 16.54 5.25
C LEU A 1211 -46.12 17.79 4.38
N GLU A 1212 -44.98 18.42 4.10
CA GLU A 1212 -44.89 19.55 3.18
C GLU A 1212 -45.33 19.15 1.77
N SER A 1213 -45.05 17.90 1.37
CA SER A 1213 -45.41 17.37 0.06
C SER A 1213 -46.87 16.88 0.00
N GLU A 1214 -47.34 16.13 1.00
CA GLU A 1214 -48.73 15.64 1.10
C GLU A 1214 -49.29 15.74 2.53
N SER A 1215 -50.05 16.81 2.78
CA SER A 1215 -50.65 17.11 4.10
C SER A 1215 -51.70 16.10 4.61
N THR A 1216 -52.22 15.22 3.74
CA THR A 1216 -53.21 14.20 4.10
C THR A 1216 -52.64 13.13 5.05
N PHE A 1217 -51.32 12.89 5.01
CA PHE A 1217 -50.64 11.91 5.87
C PHE A 1217 -50.56 12.29 7.34
N ALA A 1218 -50.84 13.54 7.72
CA ALA A 1218 -50.94 13.94 9.13
C ALA A 1218 -51.97 13.09 9.91
N SER A 1219 -52.97 12.54 9.21
CA SER A 1219 -54.00 11.68 9.79
C SER A 1219 -53.64 10.19 9.83
N ASP A 1220 -52.61 9.75 9.09
CA ASP A 1220 -52.17 8.36 8.92
C ASP A 1220 -51.63 7.77 10.24
N ALA A 1221 -52.01 6.53 10.56
CA ALA A 1221 -51.61 5.85 11.79
C ALA A 1221 -50.10 5.58 11.85
N ARG A 1222 -49.45 5.32 10.70
CA ARG A 1222 -48.00 5.12 10.59
C ARG A 1222 -47.25 6.40 10.90
N PHE A 1223 -47.70 7.52 10.30
CA PHE A 1223 -47.14 8.84 10.54
C PHE A 1223 -47.19 9.21 12.03
N LYS A 1224 -48.37 9.07 12.66
CA LYS A 1224 -48.54 9.35 14.10
C LYS A 1224 -47.63 8.51 14.99
N ARG A 1225 -47.39 7.23 14.65
CA ARG A 1225 -46.45 6.37 15.38
C ARG A 1225 -45.03 6.92 15.28
N LEU A 1226 -44.55 7.20 14.07
CA LEU A 1226 -43.19 7.69 13.83
C LEU A 1226 -42.96 9.07 14.44
N ASP A 1227 -43.94 9.97 14.32
CA ASP A 1227 -43.93 11.30 14.94
C ASP A 1227 -43.86 11.23 16.47
N THR A 1228 -44.59 10.28 17.08
CA THR A 1228 -44.51 10.04 18.53
C THR A 1228 -43.12 9.54 18.96
N ILE A 1229 -42.46 8.72 18.14
CA ILE A 1229 -41.10 8.24 18.39
C ILE A 1229 -40.09 9.39 18.26
N ALA A 1230 -40.24 10.25 17.25
CA ALA A 1230 -39.42 11.44 17.06
C ALA A 1230 -39.58 12.44 18.22
N LYS A 1231 -40.81 12.63 18.72
CA LYS A 1231 -41.14 13.64 19.76
C LYS A 1231 -40.96 13.19 21.21
N LYS A 1232 -40.78 11.90 21.51
CA LYS A 1232 -40.57 11.41 22.89
C LYS A 1232 -39.29 12.03 23.50
N GLN A 1233 -39.38 13.17 24.18
CA GLN A 1233 -38.29 13.75 24.97
C GLN A 1233 -37.84 12.76 26.06
N LYS A 1234 -36.52 12.63 26.28
CA LYS A 1234 -36.02 12.05 27.54
C LYS A 1234 -36.47 13.02 28.64
N LEU A 1235 -37.43 12.58 29.46
CA LEU A 1235 -37.55 13.05 30.84
C LEU A 1235 -36.27 12.69 31.60
#